data_AF-A0A1V9ZQ09-F1
#
_entry.id   AF-A0A1V9ZQ09-F1
#
_cell.length_a   1.000
_cell.length_b   1.000
_cell.length_c   1.000
_cell.angle_alpha   90.00
_cell.angle_beta   90.00
_cell.angle_gamma   90.00
#
_symmetry.space_group_name_H-M   'P 1'
#
loop_
_entity.id
_entity.type
_entity.pdbx_description
1 polymer ?
#
loop_
_entity_poly.entity_id
_entity_poly.type
_entity_poly.pdbx_seq_one_letter_code
_entity_poly.pdbx_strand_id
1 'polypeptide(L)'
;MGKWSHVCMAAVAASVGFYMTPPEHQNSLLKVLEAFTAPSIPFEIDPAFNVSNCLELTKPHLTTVHGVPGFHVVCLVGTANNTVQGLVFEEGFVSHPQYFEVDRNFATLQDHLEKAMGIEAPIDEKAKKYRQRPQFYSVDGNHLIHMDQLLHNSVVYLFEGGQFIWPGIEVGHQRELHDIPGLGNIKIETLSMEPLVFSVERFLKDHEIDTILELSLPHLVASTVKLQDGDGDKPASEWRTSSQYFLPSDKSPILLDIDNRVAELVKVDITHQEAVQVLRYEKTQKYDHHTDYFDANFYQTAPDFLESIEYGHKNRMITVFWYMSDVQAGGHTIFPRAGGQPIPSTFTDCSIGLKVKPQKGKVIVFYSMLPNGDLDPMSLHELSLGYMVVISVVFLAILSTTSNGLILNRNIRATANATSVPYTEAFSRVEPANLTHSFNVITRIPLNSFEFKYDSIPGRRQLGLIGSPVTRELLPEGIHVYPERQVFSQEKEKIAIQNFHAIDKDALFMHNIGATQVLIHRHEQTKSELNHLVRQVNTADEVLKTLQVHLDQEASAVLIEERKIAEANVRSAVIALESVKVKAEEERKNLELSKQNAFEVAEKENTLHTERIRFEDTQRRDQNRELVELQESANARMELQRRETEAILKQKQLDADKERMWLERNTTLEKAVIDVEGRIKQQRMNQDIEMAQLQAQFQAEKDKVMTALQAIFDNLGSGFMVLMADTDKLMKFIGSFVALAFGIYFTREAIRISGQLVEQRLGKPSLVRETSRRGGLYGWLRSWFDKPLGVEPLSDVVVHAALETRLYNLAKSTKNAKKHGAPYRHLLLYGPPGTGKTMVAKRLAICSGMDYAIMSGGDVGPLGSDAVTELHALFRWAQASPRGVLIFIDEAEAFLGCRATRKTHMSEAMRNALNALLFHTGSQTKQFMLVIATNRPEDLDSAITDRIDDALHFELPETNERIRLLELYFTEFVGNLPGGDSKECKAVLNKFGARTAGMSGREINKTMLYLQNMVYAQDEVIVTPTLVDRVISEKIDEHMRKTELKSYKE
;
A
#
# COMPACT_ATOMS: atom_id res chain seq x y z
N MET A 1 -28.46 -44.95 -25.91
CA MET A 1 -28.85 -44.05 -27.01
C MET A 1 -30.33 -43.73 -26.84
N GLY A 2 -30.82 -42.52 -26.67
CA GLY A 2 -30.27 -41.16 -26.69
C GLY A 2 -31.51 -40.26 -26.77
N LYS A 3 -31.72 -39.40 -25.77
CA LYS A 3 -32.98 -38.71 -25.47
C LYS A 3 -32.64 -37.30 -24.94
N TRP A 4 -33.43 -36.31 -25.36
CA TRP A 4 -33.60 -34.94 -24.83
C TRP A 4 -32.57 -33.83 -25.14
N SER A 5 -33.00 -32.76 -25.82
CA SER A 5 -33.19 -31.41 -25.23
C SER A 5 -33.75 -30.41 -26.27
N HIS A 6 -34.91 -29.81 -25.96
CA HIS A 6 -35.40 -28.51 -26.47
C HIS A 6 -36.80 -28.23 -25.86
N VAL A 7 -36.87 -27.82 -24.59
CA VAL A 7 -37.94 -26.98 -23.99
C VAL A 7 -37.39 -26.45 -22.65
N CYS A 8 -37.40 -25.12 -22.44
CA CYS A 8 -37.48 -24.37 -21.16
C CYS A 8 -36.54 -23.16 -21.08
N MET A 9 -37.06 -21.98 -21.39
CA MET A 9 -37.03 -20.82 -20.49
C MET A 9 -38.14 -19.84 -20.88
N ALA A 10 -39.37 -20.33 -20.76
CA ALA A 10 -40.60 -19.55 -20.67
C ALA A 10 -41.40 -20.13 -19.50
N ALA A 11 -41.05 -19.75 -18.26
CA ALA A 11 -41.90 -19.87 -17.05
C ALA A 11 -41.12 -19.57 -15.75
N VAL A 12 -40.78 -18.31 -15.45
CA VAL A 12 -40.64 -17.83 -14.06
C VAL A 12 -41.17 -16.39 -13.92
N ALA A 13 -42.29 -16.06 -14.56
CA ALA A 13 -42.96 -14.78 -14.34
C ALA A 13 -44.49 -14.93 -14.28
N ALA A 14 -44.97 -16.01 -13.67
CA ALA A 14 -46.38 -16.23 -13.41
C ALA A 14 -46.62 -16.80 -12.02
N SER A 15 -46.16 -16.09 -10.97
CA SER A 15 -46.79 -16.12 -9.65
C SER A 15 -46.29 -14.94 -8.82
N VAL A 16 -47.22 -14.25 -8.16
CA VAL A 16 -47.06 -13.15 -7.18
C VAL A 16 -47.08 -11.72 -7.77
N GLY A 17 -48.30 -11.19 -7.88
CA GLY A 17 -48.65 -9.93 -7.18
C GLY A 17 -48.50 -8.61 -7.93
N PHE A 18 -49.38 -8.33 -8.90
CA PHE A 18 -49.72 -6.94 -9.27
C PHE A 18 -51.08 -6.58 -8.65
N TYR A 19 -51.03 -5.86 -7.53
CA TYR A 19 -52.10 -4.97 -7.11
C TYR A 19 -51.46 -3.62 -6.74
N MET A 20 -52.02 -2.56 -7.32
CA MET A 20 -51.85 -1.14 -6.97
C MET A 20 -50.60 -0.43 -7.51
N THR A 21 -50.77 0.32 -8.61
CA THR A 21 -50.26 1.71 -8.78
C THR A 21 -50.89 2.36 -10.05
N PRO A 22 -51.09 3.70 -10.09
CA PRO A 22 -52.06 4.38 -10.96
C PRO A 22 -51.53 4.80 -12.37
N PRO A 23 -52.41 5.27 -13.29
CA PRO A 23 -52.21 5.26 -14.74
C PRO A 23 -51.47 6.49 -15.34
N GLU A 24 -50.44 7.03 -14.66
CA GLU A 24 -49.69 8.19 -15.18
C GLU A 24 -48.27 7.86 -15.71
N HIS A 25 -47.87 6.58 -15.72
CA HIS A 25 -46.55 6.15 -16.21
C HIS A 25 -46.57 5.11 -17.35
N GLN A 26 -47.74 4.86 -17.96
CA GLN A 26 -47.84 3.95 -19.09
C GLN A 26 -47.32 4.54 -20.42
N ASN A 27 -47.17 5.86 -20.55
CA ASN A 27 -46.67 6.51 -21.76
C ASN A 27 -45.12 6.52 -21.88
N SER A 28 -44.39 6.19 -20.82
CA SER A 28 -42.92 6.17 -20.81
C SER A 28 -42.36 4.84 -21.30
N LEU A 29 -43.05 3.73 -21.03
CA LEU A 29 -42.65 2.38 -21.44
C LEU A 29 -42.94 2.07 -22.92
N LEU A 30 -43.96 2.71 -23.51
CA LEU A 30 -44.19 2.62 -24.97
C LEU A 30 -43.18 3.42 -25.79
N LYS A 31 -42.65 4.53 -25.27
CA LYS A 31 -41.60 5.32 -25.94
C LYS A 31 -40.24 4.64 -25.99
N VAL A 32 -39.93 3.77 -25.02
CA VAL A 32 -38.68 2.99 -25.01
C VAL A 32 -38.75 1.81 -26.00
N LEU A 33 -39.95 1.28 -26.27
CA LEU A 33 -40.15 0.20 -27.24
C LEU A 33 -40.31 0.69 -28.69
N GLU A 34 -40.66 1.96 -28.92
CA GLU A 34 -40.63 2.57 -30.27
C GLU A 34 -39.24 3.07 -30.70
N ALA A 35 -38.26 3.16 -29.78
CA ALA A 35 -36.88 3.55 -30.09
C ALA A 35 -36.02 2.42 -30.68
N PHE A 36 -36.52 1.17 -30.71
CA PHE A 36 -35.78 0.00 -31.21
C PHE A 36 -36.20 -0.49 -32.60
N THR A 37 -37.04 0.26 -33.31
CA THR A 37 -37.39 -0.04 -34.71
C THR A 37 -37.29 1.23 -35.55
N ALA A 38 -36.09 1.53 -36.05
CA ALA A 38 -35.94 2.53 -37.09
C ALA A 38 -36.61 2.01 -38.40
N PRO A 39 -37.45 2.81 -39.07
CA PRO A 39 -38.00 2.43 -40.37
C PRO A 39 -36.89 2.47 -41.43
N SER A 40 -36.83 1.43 -42.26
CA SER A 40 -36.00 1.39 -43.47
C SER A 40 -36.48 2.42 -44.49
N ILE A 41 -35.95 3.63 -44.41
CA ILE A 41 -36.10 4.64 -45.45
C ILE A 41 -35.14 4.28 -46.58
N PRO A 42 -35.60 4.08 -47.83
CA PRO A 42 -34.69 3.92 -48.95
C PRO A 42 -34.11 5.30 -49.27
N PHE A 43 -32.79 5.47 -49.20
CA PHE A 43 -32.18 6.73 -49.60
C PHE A 43 -31.00 6.58 -50.54
N GLU A 44 -31.04 7.44 -51.55
CA GLU A 44 -30.15 7.60 -52.67
C GLU A 44 -28.73 7.97 -52.20
N ILE A 45 -27.75 7.32 -52.83
CA ILE A 45 -26.33 7.63 -52.66
C ILE A 45 -26.08 9.00 -53.29
N ASP A 46 -25.68 9.98 -52.49
CA ASP A 46 -25.22 11.28 -52.97
C ASP A 46 -23.96 11.06 -53.86
N PRO A 47 -24.00 11.39 -55.17
CA PRO A 47 -22.91 11.08 -56.10
C PRO A 47 -21.63 11.90 -55.90
N ALA A 48 -21.56 12.79 -54.91
CA ALA A 48 -20.47 13.75 -54.74
C ALA A 48 -19.36 13.34 -53.75
N PHE A 49 -19.44 12.17 -53.10
CA PHE A 49 -18.45 11.76 -52.09
C PHE A 49 -17.24 11.05 -52.72
N ASN A 50 -16.12 11.78 -52.83
CA ASN A 50 -14.84 11.27 -53.35
C ASN A 50 -13.79 11.20 -52.23
N VAL A 51 -12.75 10.35 -52.38
CA VAL A 51 -11.65 10.18 -51.39
C VAL A 51 -10.97 11.51 -51.04
N SER A 52 -11.05 12.51 -51.92
CA SER A 52 -10.60 13.88 -51.65
C SER A 52 -11.30 14.58 -50.49
N ASN A 53 -12.56 14.23 -50.16
CA ASN A 53 -13.29 14.79 -49.02
C ASN A 53 -12.86 14.19 -47.69
N CYS A 54 -12.28 12.99 -47.67
CA CYS A 54 -11.82 12.35 -46.44
C CYS A 54 -10.78 13.18 -45.70
N LEU A 55 -9.88 13.86 -46.42
CA LEU A 55 -8.87 14.75 -45.82
C LEU A 55 -9.47 15.95 -45.09
N GLU A 56 -10.57 16.52 -45.57
CA GLU A 56 -11.24 17.64 -44.88
C GLU A 56 -12.07 17.14 -43.69
N LEU A 57 -12.73 15.99 -43.84
CA LEU A 57 -13.58 15.41 -42.80
C LEU A 57 -12.79 14.88 -41.60
N THR A 58 -11.57 14.38 -41.80
CA THR A 58 -10.76 13.85 -40.69
C THR A 58 -10.01 14.91 -39.91
N LYS A 59 -9.74 16.10 -40.49
CA LYS A 59 -8.98 17.19 -39.83
C LYS A 59 -9.40 17.50 -38.38
N PRO A 60 -10.70 17.62 -38.03
CA PRO A 60 -11.12 17.93 -36.66
C PRO A 60 -10.84 16.82 -35.65
N HIS A 61 -10.46 15.64 -36.13
CA HIS A 61 -10.26 14.43 -35.34
C HIS A 61 -8.79 14.02 -35.23
N LEU A 62 -7.88 14.78 -35.86
CA LEU A 62 -6.45 14.50 -35.89
C LEU A 62 -5.68 15.46 -34.98
N THR A 63 -4.63 14.95 -34.36
CA THR A 63 -3.69 15.73 -33.56
C THR A 63 -2.48 16.14 -34.40
N THR A 64 -1.99 17.37 -34.18
CA THR A 64 -0.74 17.88 -34.74
C THR A 64 0.40 17.88 -33.72
N VAL A 65 0.14 17.45 -32.48
CA VAL A 65 1.09 17.50 -31.38
C VAL A 65 1.99 16.26 -31.39
N HIS A 66 1.40 15.08 -31.17
CA HIS A 66 2.02 13.76 -31.26
C HIS A 66 0.92 12.71 -31.44
N GLY A 67 1.24 11.57 -32.05
CA GLY A 67 0.33 10.44 -32.18
C GLY A 67 0.05 9.77 -30.83
N VAL A 68 -1.16 9.25 -30.65
CA VAL A 68 -1.55 8.46 -29.48
C VAL A 68 -1.46 6.97 -29.85
N PRO A 69 -0.54 6.19 -29.25
CA PRO A 69 -0.33 4.80 -29.62
C PRO A 69 -1.61 3.96 -29.53
N GLY A 70 -1.97 3.31 -30.63
CA GLY A 70 -3.13 2.43 -30.76
C GLY A 70 -4.49 3.11 -31.00
N PHE A 71 -4.53 4.43 -31.19
CA PHE A 71 -5.72 5.16 -31.63
C PHE A 71 -5.59 5.52 -33.11
N HIS A 72 -6.50 5.06 -33.96
CA HIS A 72 -6.42 5.34 -35.40
C HIS A 72 -7.69 6.02 -35.90
N VAL A 73 -7.56 6.91 -36.88
CA VAL A 73 -8.69 7.57 -37.53
C VAL A 73 -8.86 7.02 -38.94
N VAL A 74 -10.03 6.48 -39.24
CA VAL A 74 -10.33 5.85 -40.53
C VAL A 74 -11.46 6.62 -41.21
N CYS A 75 -11.25 7.06 -42.45
CA CYS A 75 -12.30 7.57 -43.31
C CYS A 75 -12.67 6.51 -44.36
N LEU A 76 -13.96 6.22 -44.52
CA LEU A 76 -14.47 5.13 -45.35
C LEU A 76 -15.53 5.65 -46.34
N VAL A 77 -15.46 5.17 -47.59
CA VAL A 77 -16.41 5.49 -48.65
C VAL A 77 -16.80 4.22 -49.39
N GLY A 78 -18.11 3.97 -49.52
CA GLY A 78 -18.63 2.88 -50.33
C GLY A 78 -18.55 3.22 -51.83
N THR A 79 -18.13 2.28 -52.66
CA THR A 79 -18.08 2.44 -54.13
C THR A 79 -19.23 1.70 -54.82
N ALA A 80 -19.50 2.06 -56.07
CA ALA A 80 -20.49 1.37 -56.91
C ALA A 80 -20.11 -0.09 -57.23
N ASN A 81 -18.85 -0.48 -57.06
CA ASN A 81 -18.33 -1.82 -57.37
C ASN A 81 -18.38 -2.79 -56.18
N ASN A 82 -19.19 -2.50 -55.15
CA ASN A 82 -19.26 -3.29 -53.91
C ASN A 82 -17.93 -3.38 -53.15
N THR A 83 -17.05 -2.39 -53.33
CA THR A 83 -15.82 -2.18 -52.56
C THR A 83 -15.97 -1.00 -51.61
N VAL A 84 -15.10 -0.94 -50.61
CA VAL A 84 -14.95 0.17 -49.67
C VAL A 84 -13.52 0.68 -49.83
N GLN A 85 -13.39 1.97 -50.08
CA GLN A 85 -12.10 2.65 -50.19
C GLN A 85 -12.00 3.75 -49.14
N GLY A 86 -10.79 4.10 -48.74
CA GLY A 86 -10.61 5.02 -47.62
C GLY A 86 -9.19 5.44 -47.34
N LEU A 87 -9.06 6.24 -46.27
CA LEU A 87 -7.79 6.70 -45.72
C LEU A 87 -7.70 6.29 -44.24
N VAL A 88 -6.54 5.82 -43.81
CA VAL A 88 -6.20 5.56 -42.41
C VAL A 88 -5.12 6.53 -41.97
N PHE A 89 -5.33 7.17 -40.84
CA PHE A 89 -4.34 7.98 -40.14
C PHE A 89 -3.89 7.23 -38.90
N GLU A 90 -2.62 6.82 -38.91
CA GLU A 90 -2.02 6.09 -37.80
C GLU A 90 -1.87 6.99 -36.57
N GLU A 91 -2.17 6.43 -35.39
CA GLU A 91 -2.04 7.11 -34.10
C GLU A 91 -2.83 8.43 -33.99
N GLY A 92 -3.82 8.62 -34.88
CA GLY A 92 -4.61 9.85 -34.99
C GLY A 92 -3.77 11.07 -35.37
N PHE A 93 -2.55 10.86 -35.87
CA PHE A 93 -1.62 11.92 -36.20
C PHE A 93 -1.85 12.41 -37.64
N VAL A 94 -1.65 13.72 -37.87
CA VAL A 94 -1.92 14.35 -39.18
C VAL A 94 -0.99 13.89 -40.33
N SER A 95 -0.04 12.99 -40.08
CA SER A 95 0.97 12.56 -41.05
C SER A 95 0.42 11.60 -42.13
N HIS A 96 1.30 11.13 -43.04
CA HIS A 96 0.99 10.43 -44.28
C HIS A 96 -0.11 9.35 -44.16
N PRO A 97 -1.35 9.63 -44.61
CA PRO A 97 -2.43 8.65 -44.52
C PRO A 97 -2.20 7.50 -45.49
N GLN A 98 -2.58 6.29 -45.07
CA GLN A 98 -2.52 5.11 -45.91
C GLN A 98 -3.85 4.93 -46.66
N TYR A 99 -3.77 4.76 -47.99
CA TYR A 99 -4.92 4.42 -48.82
C TYR A 99 -5.17 2.91 -48.82
N PHE A 100 -6.44 2.52 -48.75
CA PHE A 100 -6.85 1.13 -48.93
C PHE A 100 -8.12 1.03 -49.78
N GLU A 101 -8.27 -0.12 -50.43
CA GLU A 101 -9.49 -0.54 -51.11
C GLU A 101 -9.70 -2.04 -50.86
N VAL A 102 -10.88 -2.40 -50.34
CA VAL A 102 -11.24 -3.77 -49.95
C VAL A 102 -12.69 -4.08 -50.28
N ASP A 103 -13.05 -5.36 -50.31
CA ASP A 103 -14.44 -5.77 -50.48
C ASP A 103 -15.33 -5.21 -49.34
N ARG A 104 -16.61 -4.91 -49.64
CA ARG A 104 -17.60 -4.44 -48.66
C ARG A 104 -18.00 -5.55 -47.68
N ASN A 105 -17.07 -5.98 -46.86
CA ASN A 105 -17.23 -6.96 -45.79
C ASN A 105 -16.43 -6.51 -44.56
N PHE A 106 -17.09 -6.55 -43.40
CA PHE A 106 -16.54 -6.03 -42.15
C PHE A 106 -15.28 -6.79 -41.71
N ALA A 107 -15.27 -8.12 -41.84
CA ALA A 107 -14.14 -8.95 -41.43
C ALA A 107 -12.92 -8.73 -42.33
N THR A 108 -13.13 -8.65 -43.65
CA THR A 108 -12.02 -8.38 -44.60
C THR A 108 -11.44 -6.99 -44.42
N LEU A 109 -12.28 -6.00 -44.11
CA LEU A 109 -11.82 -4.64 -43.78
C LEU A 109 -10.97 -4.65 -42.50
N GLN A 110 -11.45 -5.29 -41.44
CA GLN A 110 -10.73 -5.38 -40.17
C GLN A 110 -9.38 -6.09 -40.33
N ASP A 111 -9.34 -7.23 -41.02
CA ASP A 111 -8.11 -7.99 -41.28
C ASP A 111 -7.11 -7.19 -42.12
N HIS A 112 -7.60 -6.42 -43.11
CA HIS A 112 -6.75 -5.58 -43.94
C HIS A 112 -6.13 -4.44 -43.11
N LEU A 113 -6.94 -3.78 -42.29
CA LEU A 113 -6.49 -2.68 -41.43
C LEU A 113 -5.49 -3.16 -40.36
N GLU A 114 -5.75 -4.31 -39.73
CA GLU A 114 -4.79 -4.94 -38.81
C GLU A 114 -3.43 -5.16 -39.46
N LYS A 115 -3.42 -5.67 -40.70
CA LYS A 115 -2.20 -5.91 -41.45
C LYS A 115 -1.50 -4.63 -41.91
N ALA A 116 -2.26 -3.63 -42.33
CA ALA A 116 -1.75 -2.34 -42.81
C ALA A 116 -1.02 -1.58 -41.69
N MET A 117 -1.58 -1.61 -40.48
CA MET A 117 -1.03 -0.91 -39.31
C MET A 117 0.00 -1.75 -38.54
N GLY A 118 0.35 -2.95 -39.02
CA GLY A 118 1.34 -3.82 -38.36
C GLY A 118 0.89 -4.38 -37.01
N ILE A 119 -0.41 -4.53 -36.78
CA ILE A 119 -0.95 -5.09 -35.52
C ILE A 119 -0.68 -6.59 -35.49
N GLU A 120 0.32 -7.00 -34.70
CA GLU A 120 0.67 -8.42 -34.56
C GLU A 120 -0.42 -9.23 -33.85
N ALA A 121 -0.69 -10.46 -34.30
CA ALA A 121 -1.60 -11.36 -33.61
C ALA A 121 -1.03 -11.80 -32.24
N PRO A 122 -1.86 -11.98 -31.19
CA PRO A 122 -1.40 -12.41 -29.88
C PRO A 122 -0.72 -13.80 -29.93
N ILE A 123 0.49 -13.89 -29.37
CA ILE A 123 1.38 -15.06 -29.51
C ILE A 123 1.10 -16.11 -28.43
N ASP A 124 0.89 -15.71 -27.17
CA ASP A 124 0.68 -16.63 -26.04
C ASP A 124 -0.81 -16.84 -25.70
N GLU A 125 -1.11 -17.90 -24.94
CA GLU A 125 -2.48 -18.28 -24.54
C GLU A 125 -3.16 -17.22 -23.67
N LYS A 126 -2.41 -16.47 -22.85
CA LYS A 126 -2.97 -15.41 -22.00
C LYS A 126 -3.34 -14.19 -22.83
N ALA A 127 -2.48 -13.77 -23.74
CA ALA A 127 -2.72 -12.71 -24.70
C ALA A 127 -3.89 -13.04 -25.62
N LYS A 128 -4.05 -14.30 -26.05
CA LYS A 128 -5.23 -14.72 -26.81
C LYS A 128 -6.53 -14.66 -26.00
N LYS A 129 -6.45 -14.91 -24.69
CA LYS A 129 -7.61 -14.86 -23.78
C LYS A 129 -8.03 -13.42 -23.46
N TYR A 130 -7.07 -12.50 -23.36
CA TYR A 130 -7.30 -11.16 -22.79
C TYR A 130 -7.15 -10.01 -23.77
N ARG A 131 -6.44 -10.17 -24.90
CA ARG A 131 -6.33 -9.13 -25.92
C ARG A 131 -7.61 -9.08 -26.74
N GLN A 132 -8.34 -7.99 -26.61
CA GLN A 132 -9.48 -7.73 -27.48
C GLN A 132 -8.99 -7.40 -28.90
N ARG A 133 -9.73 -7.84 -29.91
CA ARG A 133 -9.49 -7.42 -31.29
C ARG A 133 -9.74 -5.91 -31.43
N PRO A 134 -9.06 -5.20 -32.35
CA PRO A 134 -9.32 -3.79 -32.60
C PRO A 134 -10.80 -3.53 -32.87
N GLN A 135 -11.40 -2.54 -32.21
CA GLN A 135 -12.83 -2.23 -32.31
C GLN A 135 -13.06 -0.85 -32.94
N PHE A 136 -14.13 -0.74 -33.72
CA PHE A 136 -14.54 0.51 -34.35
C PHE A 136 -15.56 1.26 -33.49
N TYR A 137 -15.43 2.59 -33.45
CA TYR A 137 -16.33 3.48 -32.75
C TYR A 137 -16.69 4.69 -33.61
N SER A 138 -17.87 5.25 -33.39
CA SER A 138 -18.22 6.57 -33.93
C SER A 138 -17.42 7.67 -33.23
N VAL A 139 -17.47 8.87 -33.79
CA VAL A 139 -16.89 10.07 -33.18
C VAL A 139 -17.49 10.36 -31.79
N ASP A 140 -18.75 9.97 -31.58
CA ASP A 140 -19.47 10.09 -30.30
C ASP A 140 -19.19 8.95 -29.31
N GLY A 141 -18.37 7.97 -29.70
CA GLY A 141 -17.98 6.83 -28.86
C GLY A 141 -18.95 5.66 -28.85
N ASN A 142 -19.85 5.55 -29.85
CA ASN A 142 -20.74 4.40 -29.99
C ASN A 142 -20.01 3.26 -30.71
N HIS A 143 -20.10 2.05 -30.18
CA HIS A 143 -19.47 0.85 -30.76
C HIS A 143 -20.12 0.48 -32.10
N LEU A 144 -19.31 0.25 -33.14
CA LEU A 144 -19.76 -0.04 -34.51
C LEU A 144 -19.37 -1.48 -34.89
N ILE A 145 -20.37 -2.32 -35.13
CA ILE A 145 -20.19 -3.76 -35.38
C ILE A 145 -20.66 -4.19 -36.78
N HIS A 146 -21.28 -3.28 -37.54
CA HIS A 146 -21.82 -3.56 -38.86
C HIS A 146 -21.27 -2.62 -39.93
N MET A 147 -21.08 -3.15 -41.14
CA MET A 147 -20.54 -2.40 -42.27
C MET A 147 -21.39 -1.16 -42.62
N ASP A 148 -22.72 -1.26 -42.50
CA ASP A 148 -23.63 -0.15 -42.80
C ASP A 148 -23.51 0.98 -41.77
N GLN A 149 -23.18 0.67 -40.50
CA GLN A 149 -22.93 1.67 -39.47
C GLN A 149 -21.61 2.42 -39.73
N LEU A 150 -20.57 1.71 -40.17
CA LEU A 150 -19.29 2.32 -40.55
C LEU A 150 -19.47 3.30 -41.73
N LEU A 151 -20.19 2.87 -42.77
CA LEU A 151 -20.45 3.69 -43.96
C LEU A 151 -21.34 4.90 -43.65
N HIS A 152 -22.25 4.79 -42.67
CA HIS A 152 -23.07 5.93 -42.25
C HIS A 152 -22.23 7.05 -41.60
N ASN A 153 -21.23 6.69 -40.78
CA ASN A 153 -20.46 7.67 -40.01
C ASN A 153 -19.37 8.37 -40.84
N SER A 154 -18.96 7.81 -41.99
CA SER A 154 -17.90 8.29 -42.90
C SER A 154 -16.49 8.40 -42.27
N VAL A 155 -16.36 8.95 -41.06
CA VAL A 155 -15.17 8.97 -40.21
C VAL A 155 -15.46 8.12 -38.97
N VAL A 156 -14.56 7.19 -38.67
CA VAL A 156 -14.66 6.29 -37.52
C VAL A 156 -13.33 6.20 -36.79
N TYR A 157 -13.38 5.87 -35.51
CA TYR A 157 -12.21 5.61 -34.69
C TYR A 157 -11.97 4.12 -34.59
N LEU A 158 -10.70 3.72 -34.60
CA LEU A 158 -10.27 2.34 -34.43
C LEU A 158 -9.29 2.28 -33.26
N PHE A 159 -9.65 1.52 -32.24
CA PHE A 159 -8.83 1.34 -31.03
C PHE A 159 -8.26 -0.08 -31.01
N GLU A 160 -6.92 -0.19 -30.96
CA GLU A 160 -6.23 -1.49 -31.01
C GLU A 160 -6.57 -2.41 -29.83
N GLY A 161 -6.62 -1.86 -28.62
CA GLY A 161 -6.98 -2.57 -27.38
C GLY A 161 -8.47 -2.83 -27.22
N GLY A 162 -9.29 -2.44 -28.21
CA GLY A 162 -10.73 -2.72 -28.27
C GLY A 162 -11.62 -1.86 -27.37
N GLN A 163 -11.04 -1.14 -26.38
CA GLN A 163 -11.77 -0.24 -25.49
C GLN A 163 -11.72 1.21 -25.98
N PHE A 164 -12.82 1.93 -25.79
CA PHE A 164 -12.91 3.34 -26.17
C PHE A 164 -12.12 4.22 -25.19
N ILE A 165 -11.35 5.16 -25.76
CA ILE A 165 -10.69 6.24 -25.03
C ILE A 165 -11.03 7.54 -25.76
N TRP A 166 -11.35 8.60 -25.03
CA TRP A 166 -11.52 9.90 -25.67
C TRP A 166 -10.20 10.34 -26.30
N PRO A 167 -10.15 10.58 -27.63
CA PRO A 167 -8.91 10.98 -28.26
C PRO A 167 -8.60 12.44 -27.92
N GLY A 168 -7.33 12.69 -27.59
CA GLY A 168 -6.79 14.04 -27.47
C GLY A 168 -6.53 14.64 -28.85
N ILE A 169 -6.92 15.90 -29.04
CA ILE A 169 -6.65 16.66 -30.27
C ILE A 169 -5.51 17.66 -30.01
N GLU A 170 -5.75 18.58 -29.07
CA GLU A 170 -4.79 19.56 -28.58
C GLU A 170 -5.20 20.00 -27.17
N VAL A 171 -4.27 20.57 -26.40
CA VAL A 171 -4.59 21.13 -25.09
C VAL A 171 -5.53 22.32 -25.24
N GLY A 172 -6.62 22.33 -24.48
CA GLY A 172 -7.70 23.33 -24.54
C GLY A 172 -8.80 22.98 -25.55
N HIS A 173 -8.68 21.90 -26.32
CA HIS A 173 -9.75 21.44 -27.20
C HIS A 173 -11.01 21.10 -26.40
N GLN A 174 -12.16 21.62 -26.84
CA GLN A 174 -13.46 21.36 -26.22
C GLN A 174 -14.36 20.58 -27.16
N ARG A 175 -14.87 19.45 -26.68
CA ARG A 175 -15.90 18.64 -27.36
C ARG A 175 -17.22 18.76 -26.62
N GLU A 176 -18.30 18.94 -27.35
CA GLU A 176 -19.65 18.89 -26.80
C GLU A 176 -20.15 17.45 -26.80
N LEU A 177 -20.59 16.96 -25.65
CA LEU A 177 -21.23 15.67 -25.48
C LEU A 177 -22.72 15.91 -25.29
N HIS A 178 -23.54 15.21 -26.06
CA HIS A 178 -24.99 15.36 -26.06
C HIS A 178 -25.66 14.31 -25.17
N ASP A 179 -26.83 14.65 -24.64
CA ASP A 179 -27.74 13.72 -23.94
C ASP A 179 -27.15 12.98 -22.72
N ILE A 180 -26.22 13.60 -22.00
CA ILE A 180 -25.66 13.01 -20.77
C ILE A 180 -26.74 12.90 -19.68
N PRO A 181 -26.97 11.70 -19.10
CA PRO A 181 -28.03 11.46 -18.13
C PRO A 181 -28.04 12.47 -16.98
N GLY A 182 -29.13 13.23 -16.86
CA GLY A 182 -29.33 14.20 -15.78
C GLY A 182 -28.58 15.54 -15.92
N LEU A 183 -27.77 15.74 -16.97
CA LEU A 183 -27.06 16.99 -17.27
C LEU A 183 -27.39 17.57 -18.66
N GLY A 184 -27.85 16.77 -19.61
CA GLY A 184 -28.06 17.20 -20.99
C GLY A 184 -26.73 17.38 -21.71
N ASN A 185 -26.55 18.50 -22.43
CA ASN A 185 -25.30 18.76 -23.14
C ASN A 185 -24.21 19.26 -22.19
N ILE A 186 -23.05 18.64 -22.23
CA ILE A 186 -21.87 19.03 -21.45
C ILE A 186 -20.67 19.24 -22.38
N LYS A 187 -19.65 19.95 -21.88
CA LYS A 187 -18.38 20.10 -22.58
C LYS A 187 -17.28 19.35 -21.85
N ILE A 188 -16.49 18.60 -22.61
CA ILE A 188 -15.26 17.97 -22.14
C ILE A 188 -14.07 18.72 -22.74
N GLU A 189 -13.13 19.14 -21.90
CA GLU A 189 -11.94 19.92 -22.27
C GLU A 189 -10.67 19.11 -22.05
N THR A 190 -9.79 19.06 -23.05
CA THR A 190 -8.48 18.42 -22.94
C THR A 190 -7.53 19.30 -22.12
N LEU A 191 -7.10 18.83 -20.95
CA LEU A 191 -6.12 19.51 -20.10
C LEU A 191 -4.68 19.10 -20.41
N SER A 192 -4.46 17.87 -20.85
CA SER A 192 -3.15 17.33 -21.23
C SER A 192 -3.30 16.25 -22.29
N MET A 193 -2.30 16.16 -23.16
CA MET A 193 -2.18 15.13 -24.19
C MET A 193 -1.40 13.91 -23.69
N GLU A 194 -0.46 14.10 -22.76
CA GLU A 194 0.39 13.05 -22.21
C GLU A 194 0.63 13.33 -20.72
N PRO A 195 0.02 12.61 -19.76
CA PRO A 195 -1.04 11.63 -20.02
C PRO A 195 -2.29 12.34 -20.56
N LEU A 196 -3.20 11.57 -21.17
CA LEU A 196 -4.49 12.10 -21.59
C LEU A 196 -5.32 12.44 -20.35
N VAL A 197 -5.54 13.75 -20.14
CA VAL A 197 -6.36 14.27 -19.04
C VAL A 197 -7.44 15.17 -19.60
N PHE A 198 -8.68 14.90 -19.24
CA PHE A 198 -9.85 15.69 -19.59
C PHE A 198 -10.50 16.27 -18.35
N SER A 199 -11.19 17.40 -18.52
CA SER A 199 -12.01 17.99 -17.47
C SER A 199 -13.42 18.27 -17.92
N VAL A 200 -14.33 18.11 -16.97
CA VAL A 200 -15.76 18.40 -17.13
C VAL A 200 -16.18 19.26 -15.95
N GLU A 201 -16.58 20.48 -16.24
CA GLU A 201 -17.07 21.42 -15.23
C GLU A 201 -18.54 21.12 -14.89
N ARG A 202 -18.91 21.31 -13.62
CA ARG A 202 -20.31 21.16 -13.14
C ARG A 202 -20.95 19.79 -13.44
N PHE A 203 -20.16 18.72 -13.35
CA PHE A 203 -20.63 17.35 -13.57
C PHE A 203 -21.45 16.81 -12.38
N LEU A 204 -21.07 17.15 -11.15
CA LEU A 204 -21.84 16.82 -9.94
C LEU A 204 -22.64 18.02 -9.45
N LYS A 205 -23.88 17.75 -9.03
CA LYS A 205 -24.77 18.74 -8.41
C LYS A 205 -24.52 18.80 -6.90
N ASP A 206 -24.82 19.95 -6.29
CA ASP A 206 -24.57 20.16 -4.85
C ASP A 206 -25.26 19.11 -3.95
N HIS A 207 -26.53 18.80 -4.22
CA HIS A 207 -27.27 17.80 -3.44
C HIS A 207 -26.75 16.37 -3.63
N GLU A 208 -26.17 16.06 -4.80
CA GLU A 208 -25.53 14.77 -5.08
C GLU A 208 -24.28 14.63 -4.20
N ILE A 209 -23.48 15.71 -4.14
CA ILE A 209 -22.28 15.78 -3.28
C ILE A 209 -22.66 15.63 -1.79
N ASP A 210 -23.66 16.37 -1.32
CA ASP A 210 -24.09 16.32 0.09
C ASP A 210 -24.53 14.90 0.49
N THR A 211 -25.26 14.21 -0.39
CA THR A 211 -25.68 12.81 -0.18
C THR A 211 -24.48 11.88 -0.04
N ILE A 212 -23.47 12.02 -0.91
CA ILE A 212 -22.28 11.18 -0.85
C ILE A 212 -21.49 11.44 0.44
N LEU A 213 -21.37 12.69 0.87
CA LEU A 213 -20.68 13.06 2.11
C LEU A 213 -21.41 12.49 3.35
N GLU A 214 -22.74 12.57 3.41
CA GLU A 214 -23.53 12.02 4.52
C GLU A 214 -23.36 10.49 4.65
N LEU A 215 -23.36 9.77 3.53
CA LEU A 215 -23.21 8.31 3.51
C LEU A 215 -21.78 7.84 3.81
N SER A 216 -20.77 8.68 3.54
CA SER A 216 -19.36 8.29 3.60
C SER A 216 -18.64 8.69 4.88
N LEU A 217 -18.86 9.92 5.38
CA LEU A 217 -18.09 10.50 6.49
C LEU A 217 -18.07 9.65 7.78
N PRO A 218 -19.17 9.01 8.23
CA PRO A 218 -19.16 8.18 9.44
C PRO A 218 -18.33 6.88 9.33
N HIS A 219 -17.96 6.48 8.11
CA HIS A 219 -17.33 5.20 7.82
C HIS A 219 -15.87 5.31 7.33
N LEU A 220 -15.32 6.52 7.30
CA LEU A 220 -13.93 6.76 6.91
C LEU A 220 -12.94 6.03 7.84
N VAL A 221 -12.00 5.31 7.24
CA VAL A 221 -10.86 4.65 7.90
C VAL A 221 -9.55 5.11 7.28
N ALA A 222 -8.41 4.90 7.93
CA ALA A 222 -7.11 5.26 7.35
C ALA A 222 -6.88 4.55 6.00
N SER A 223 -6.41 5.28 4.99
CA SER A 223 -6.12 4.71 3.67
C SER A 223 -4.93 3.75 3.73
N THR A 224 -4.98 2.70 2.92
CA THR A 224 -3.90 1.71 2.77
C THR A 224 -3.21 1.84 1.42
N VAL A 225 -1.98 1.31 1.31
CA VAL A 225 -1.19 1.25 0.07
C VAL A 225 -0.70 -0.18 -0.13
N LYS A 226 -0.74 -0.68 -1.37
CA LYS A 226 -0.08 -1.95 -1.73
C LYS A 226 1.38 -1.69 -2.05
N LEU A 227 2.26 -2.24 -1.21
CA LEU A 227 3.70 -2.02 -1.29
C LEU A 227 4.32 -2.89 -2.38
N GLN A 228 5.24 -2.31 -3.14
CA GLN A 228 6.05 -3.02 -4.14
C GLN A 228 7.15 -3.85 -3.48
N ASP A 229 7.70 -4.79 -4.23
CA ASP A 229 8.84 -5.60 -3.84
C ASP A 229 10.03 -4.71 -3.44
N GLY A 230 10.47 -4.79 -2.18
CA GLY A 230 11.56 -3.97 -1.64
C GLY A 230 11.12 -2.85 -0.70
N ASP A 231 9.83 -2.52 -0.66
CA ASP A 231 9.25 -1.49 0.23
C ASP A 231 8.52 -2.07 1.45
N GLY A 232 8.55 -3.40 1.63
CA GLY A 232 7.78 -4.12 2.67
C GLY A 232 8.10 -3.74 4.14
N ASP A 233 9.23 -3.08 4.39
CA ASP A 233 9.65 -2.64 5.73
C ASP A 233 9.16 -1.21 6.08
N LYS A 234 8.53 -0.51 5.15
CA LYS A 234 8.10 0.89 5.32
C LYS A 234 6.57 0.98 5.52
N PRO A 235 6.09 1.84 6.42
CA PRO A 235 4.66 1.97 6.69
C PRO A 235 3.95 2.71 5.55
N ALA A 236 2.71 2.30 5.22
CA ALA A 236 1.90 2.96 4.20
C ALA A 236 1.69 4.48 4.43
N SER A 237 1.78 4.92 5.70
CA SER A 237 1.71 6.33 6.08
C SER A 237 2.87 7.20 5.57
N GLU A 238 3.96 6.60 5.10
CA GLU A 238 5.06 7.31 4.45
C GLU A 238 4.62 7.91 3.11
N TRP A 239 3.77 7.19 2.37
CA TRP A 239 3.30 7.59 1.03
C TRP A 239 1.89 8.15 1.02
N ARG A 240 0.99 7.64 1.87
CA ARG A 240 -0.43 8.03 1.89
C ARG A 240 -0.94 8.24 3.30
N THR A 241 -1.46 9.45 3.55
CA THR A 241 -1.93 9.86 4.89
C THR A 241 -3.42 10.19 4.94
N SER A 242 -4.17 9.94 3.86
CA SER A 242 -5.62 10.19 3.77
C SER A 242 -6.46 9.20 4.56
N SER A 243 -7.75 9.53 4.72
CA SER A 243 -8.79 8.56 5.12
C SER A 243 -9.64 8.17 3.90
N GLN A 244 -10.15 6.94 3.86
CA GLN A 244 -10.98 6.42 2.77
C GLN A 244 -12.21 5.64 3.24
N TYR A 245 -13.19 5.54 2.36
CA TYR A 245 -14.32 4.62 2.46
C TYR A 245 -14.73 4.18 1.06
N PHE A 246 -14.91 2.88 0.85
CA PHE A 246 -15.50 2.37 -0.39
C PHE A 246 -17.02 2.38 -0.24
N LEU A 247 -17.69 3.24 -1.00
CA LEU A 247 -19.13 3.40 -1.02
C LEU A 247 -19.72 2.52 -2.14
N PRO A 248 -20.47 1.46 -1.80
CA PRO A 248 -21.13 0.63 -2.80
C PRO A 248 -22.23 1.40 -3.54
N SER A 249 -22.32 1.21 -4.85
CA SER A 249 -23.30 1.88 -5.73
C SER A 249 -24.77 1.59 -5.37
N ASP A 250 -25.05 0.44 -4.74
CA ASP A 250 -26.40 0.02 -4.33
C ASP A 250 -26.93 0.74 -3.07
N LYS A 251 -26.10 1.56 -2.41
CA LYS A 251 -26.48 2.29 -1.19
C LYS A 251 -27.46 3.43 -1.42
N SER A 252 -27.48 4.01 -2.62
CA SER A 252 -28.34 5.16 -2.94
C SER A 252 -28.70 5.18 -4.42
N PRO A 253 -29.99 5.39 -4.79
CA PRO A 253 -30.38 5.61 -6.18
C PRO A 253 -29.64 6.77 -6.85
N ILE A 254 -29.32 7.83 -6.09
CA ILE A 254 -28.56 8.98 -6.59
C ILE A 254 -27.15 8.56 -7.02
N LEU A 255 -26.51 7.64 -6.28
CA LEU A 255 -25.18 7.17 -6.63
C LEU A 255 -25.20 6.32 -7.90
N LEU A 256 -26.20 5.45 -8.06
CA LEU A 256 -26.40 4.69 -9.29
C LEU A 256 -26.65 5.60 -10.51
N ASP A 257 -27.40 6.69 -10.35
CA ASP A 257 -27.60 7.67 -11.41
C ASP A 257 -26.30 8.37 -11.81
N ILE A 258 -25.43 8.68 -10.84
CA ILE A 258 -24.10 9.25 -11.09
C ILE A 258 -23.20 8.22 -11.78
N ASP A 259 -23.18 6.96 -11.33
CA ASP A 259 -22.38 5.90 -11.93
C ASP A 259 -22.79 5.66 -13.40
N ASN A 260 -24.09 5.62 -13.70
CA ASN A 260 -24.59 5.55 -15.09
C ASN A 260 -24.16 6.76 -15.92
N ARG A 261 -24.19 7.96 -15.32
CA ARG A 261 -23.71 9.19 -15.97
C ARG A 261 -22.20 9.14 -16.25
N VAL A 262 -21.42 8.56 -15.36
CA VAL A 262 -19.97 8.38 -15.54
C VAL A 262 -19.69 7.31 -16.61
N ALA A 263 -20.40 6.19 -16.59
CA ALA A 263 -20.31 5.15 -17.63
C ALA A 263 -20.58 5.74 -19.02
N GLU A 264 -21.60 6.59 -19.14
CA GLU A 264 -21.91 7.32 -20.38
C GLU A 264 -20.82 8.36 -20.74
N LEU A 265 -20.25 9.05 -19.74
CA LEU A 265 -19.16 10.00 -19.95
C LEU A 265 -17.91 9.30 -20.51
N VAL A 266 -17.51 8.14 -19.97
CA VAL A 266 -16.29 7.44 -20.40
C VAL A 266 -16.53 6.42 -21.51
N LYS A 267 -17.80 6.15 -21.86
CA LYS A 267 -18.26 5.17 -22.85
C LYS A 267 -17.80 3.74 -22.54
N VAL A 268 -17.76 3.39 -21.26
CA VAL A 268 -17.44 2.05 -20.75
C VAL A 268 -18.59 1.57 -19.89
N ASP A 269 -18.98 0.30 -20.06
CA ASP A 269 -20.09 -0.30 -19.33
C ASP A 269 -19.85 -0.28 -17.81
N ILE A 270 -20.89 0.10 -17.06
CA ILE A 270 -20.88 0.23 -15.59
C ILE A 270 -20.41 -1.06 -14.86
N THR A 271 -20.55 -2.24 -15.48
CA THR A 271 -20.08 -3.51 -14.91
C THR A 271 -18.56 -3.60 -14.74
N HIS A 272 -17.79 -2.75 -15.44
CA HIS A 272 -16.35 -2.66 -15.32
C HIS A 272 -15.90 -1.74 -14.17
N GLN A 273 -16.84 -1.07 -13.50
CA GLN A 273 -16.56 -0.11 -12.44
C GLN A 273 -16.21 -0.77 -11.11
N GLU A 274 -15.18 -0.28 -10.41
CA GLU A 274 -14.94 -0.57 -9.00
C GLU A 274 -15.94 0.18 -8.09
N ALA A 275 -16.07 -0.27 -6.83
CA ALA A 275 -16.83 0.49 -5.85
C ALA A 275 -16.26 1.90 -5.67
N VAL A 276 -17.15 2.89 -5.54
CA VAL A 276 -16.79 4.31 -5.48
C VAL A 276 -15.90 4.59 -4.26
N GLN A 277 -14.65 5.00 -4.48
CA GLN A 277 -13.71 5.24 -3.39
C GLN A 277 -13.78 6.70 -2.95
N VAL A 278 -14.33 6.96 -1.76
CA VAL A 278 -14.38 8.29 -1.13
C VAL A 278 -13.11 8.51 -0.32
N LEU A 279 -12.37 9.59 -0.61
CA LEU A 279 -11.12 9.98 0.04
C LEU A 279 -11.27 11.32 0.73
N ARG A 280 -10.79 11.42 1.96
CA ARG A 280 -10.72 12.67 2.74
C ARG A 280 -9.28 12.98 3.11
N TYR A 281 -8.82 14.15 2.69
CA TYR A 281 -7.53 14.73 3.02
C TYR A 281 -7.72 15.90 3.99
N GLU A 282 -6.98 15.89 5.08
CA GLU A 282 -6.82 17.04 5.97
C GLU A 282 -5.68 17.95 5.50
N LYS A 283 -5.56 19.15 6.08
CA LYS A 283 -4.63 20.20 5.60
C LYS A 283 -3.16 19.75 5.48
N THR A 284 -2.73 18.79 6.28
CA THR A 284 -1.35 18.28 6.30
C THR A 284 -1.22 16.89 5.68
N GLN A 285 -2.29 16.33 5.13
CA GLN A 285 -2.29 15.00 4.52
C GLN A 285 -1.99 15.09 3.02
N LYS A 286 -1.27 14.09 2.53
CA LYS A 286 -0.79 13.98 1.15
C LYS A 286 -0.95 12.55 0.63
N TYR A 287 -0.86 12.42 -0.68
CA TYR A 287 -0.57 11.16 -1.35
C TYR A 287 0.54 11.40 -2.37
N ASP A 288 1.71 10.78 -2.14
CA ASP A 288 2.88 10.89 -3.00
C ASP A 288 2.61 10.37 -4.42
N HIS A 289 3.46 10.77 -5.38
CA HIS A 289 3.35 10.38 -6.78
C HIS A 289 3.18 8.87 -6.94
N HIS A 290 2.10 8.44 -7.59
CA HIS A 290 1.79 7.04 -7.86
C HIS A 290 1.06 6.89 -9.20
N THR A 291 0.99 5.66 -9.69
CA THR A 291 0.15 5.27 -10.82
C THR A 291 -1.07 4.51 -10.30
N ASP A 292 -2.19 4.58 -11.01
CA ASP A 292 -3.39 3.81 -10.64
C ASP A 292 -3.35 2.37 -11.15
N TYR A 293 -2.50 2.05 -12.13
CA TYR A 293 -2.28 0.67 -12.58
C TYR A 293 -1.23 -0.07 -11.74
N PHE A 294 -1.26 -1.40 -11.81
CA PHE A 294 -0.32 -2.31 -11.17
C PHE A 294 0.51 -3.07 -12.22
N ASP A 295 1.81 -2.78 -12.26
CA ASP A 295 2.76 -3.57 -13.06
C ASP A 295 3.23 -4.79 -12.27
N ALA A 296 2.95 -5.98 -12.81
CA ALA A 296 3.26 -7.27 -12.20
C ALA A 296 4.75 -7.45 -11.87
N ASN A 297 5.65 -6.76 -12.57
CA ASN A 297 7.08 -6.83 -12.34
C ASN A 297 7.50 -6.35 -10.94
N PHE A 298 6.68 -5.49 -10.30
CA PHE A 298 6.96 -4.93 -8.97
C PHE A 298 6.31 -5.71 -7.82
N TYR A 299 5.62 -6.83 -8.09
CA TYR A 299 4.88 -7.59 -7.08
C TYR A 299 5.18 -9.10 -7.12
N GLN A 300 6.37 -9.48 -7.60
CA GLN A 300 6.82 -10.87 -7.70
C GLN A 300 6.84 -11.60 -6.34
N THR A 301 6.98 -10.87 -5.22
CA THR A 301 6.96 -11.48 -3.88
C THR A 301 5.55 -11.68 -3.30
N ALA A 302 4.49 -11.23 -4.01
CA ALA A 302 3.11 -11.28 -3.55
C ALA A 302 2.21 -12.12 -4.50
N PRO A 303 2.31 -13.46 -4.47
CA PRO A 303 1.62 -14.35 -5.42
C PRO A 303 0.10 -14.22 -5.38
N ASP A 304 -0.50 -14.08 -4.18
CA ASP A 304 -1.95 -13.89 -4.02
C ASP A 304 -2.43 -12.57 -4.67
N PHE A 305 -1.60 -11.53 -4.65
CA PHE A 305 -1.93 -10.24 -5.28
C PHE A 305 -1.77 -10.33 -6.80
N LEU A 306 -0.70 -10.94 -7.29
CA LEU A 306 -0.51 -11.20 -8.72
C LEU A 306 -1.69 -11.98 -9.31
N GLU A 307 -2.19 -12.99 -8.61
CA GLU A 307 -3.37 -13.72 -9.04
C GLU A 307 -4.62 -12.81 -9.09
N SER A 308 -4.77 -11.91 -8.12
CA SER A 308 -5.91 -10.97 -8.06
C SER A 308 -5.94 -9.92 -9.20
N ILE A 309 -4.76 -9.54 -9.73
CA ILE A 309 -4.61 -8.67 -10.90
C ILE A 309 -4.37 -9.47 -12.19
N GLU A 310 -4.60 -10.78 -12.16
CA GLU A 310 -4.38 -11.70 -13.28
C GLU A 310 -2.98 -11.54 -13.92
N TYR A 311 -1.94 -11.36 -13.11
CA TYR A 311 -0.55 -11.13 -13.52
C TYR A 311 -0.36 -9.87 -14.38
N GLY A 312 -1.07 -8.79 -14.03
CA GLY A 312 -1.05 -7.52 -14.75
C GLY A 312 -2.08 -7.45 -15.87
N HIS A 313 -2.82 -8.56 -16.11
CA HIS A 313 -3.87 -8.55 -17.11
C HIS A 313 -5.12 -7.82 -16.67
N LYS A 314 -5.43 -7.76 -15.37
CA LYS A 314 -6.56 -6.98 -14.86
C LYS A 314 -6.03 -5.69 -14.26
N ASN A 315 -6.28 -4.57 -14.92
CA ASN A 315 -5.72 -3.28 -14.52
C ASN A 315 -6.72 -2.13 -14.66
N ARG A 316 -6.39 -1.03 -13.99
CA ARG A 316 -7.18 0.20 -13.96
C ARG A 316 -6.86 1.02 -15.19
N MET A 317 -7.82 1.13 -16.10
CA MET A 317 -7.63 1.80 -17.40
C MET A 317 -7.98 3.28 -17.32
N ILE A 318 -9.10 3.61 -16.67
CA ILE A 318 -9.65 4.95 -16.59
C ILE A 318 -9.88 5.32 -15.13
N THR A 319 -9.40 6.50 -14.74
CA THR A 319 -9.69 7.07 -13.43
C THR A 319 -10.50 8.34 -13.60
N VAL A 320 -11.62 8.41 -12.87
CA VAL A 320 -12.52 9.56 -12.83
C VAL A 320 -12.47 10.15 -11.42
N PHE A 321 -11.90 11.34 -11.27
CA PHE A 321 -11.85 12.06 -10.01
C PHE A 321 -12.97 13.07 -9.89
N TRP A 322 -13.72 12.99 -8.79
CA TRP A 322 -14.76 13.94 -8.44
C TRP A 322 -14.30 14.86 -7.32
N TYR A 323 -14.27 16.16 -7.58
CA TYR A 323 -13.96 17.16 -6.57
C TYR A 323 -15.25 17.59 -5.84
N MET A 324 -15.36 17.28 -4.55
CA MET A 324 -16.56 17.56 -3.74
C MET A 324 -16.48 18.83 -2.90
N SER A 325 -15.34 19.52 -2.89
CA SER A 325 -15.11 20.71 -2.08
C SER A 325 -14.20 21.68 -2.79
N ASP A 326 -14.49 22.97 -2.64
CA ASP A 326 -13.56 24.03 -3.02
C ASP A 326 -12.41 24.11 -2.01
N VAL A 327 -11.19 24.16 -2.53
CA VAL A 327 -9.98 24.25 -1.70
C VAL A 327 -9.35 25.63 -1.85
N GLN A 328 -9.20 26.34 -0.73
CA GLN A 328 -8.67 27.71 -0.71
C GLN A 328 -7.19 27.78 -1.12
N ALA A 329 -6.38 26.80 -0.70
CA ALA A 329 -4.96 26.70 -1.03
C ALA A 329 -4.51 25.23 -0.99
N GLY A 330 -3.65 24.84 -1.93
CA GLY A 330 -3.18 23.45 -2.06
C GLY A 330 -4.23 22.52 -2.65
N GLY A 331 -4.15 21.21 -2.35
CA GLY A 331 -5.13 20.21 -2.79
C GLY A 331 -5.18 19.96 -4.30
N HIS A 332 -4.20 20.43 -5.07
CA HIS A 332 -4.13 20.18 -6.50
C HIS A 332 -3.85 18.70 -6.76
N THR A 333 -4.47 18.16 -7.80
CA THR A 333 -4.00 16.93 -8.44
C THR A 333 -2.90 17.31 -9.42
N ILE A 334 -1.72 16.77 -9.22
CA ILE A 334 -0.52 17.15 -9.97
C ILE A 334 -0.06 15.95 -10.77
N PHE A 335 0.08 16.14 -12.08
CA PHE A 335 0.69 15.19 -13.01
C PHE A 335 2.10 15.71 -13.32
N PRO A 336 3.10 15.38 -12.50
CA PRO A 336 4.45 15.94 -12.63
C PRO A 336 5.11 15.66 -13.98
N ARG A 337 4.71 14.55 -14.63
CA ARG A 337 5.26 14.08 -15.89
C ARG A 337 4.50 14.59 -17.13
N ALA A 338 3.47 15.41 -16.93
CA ALA A 338 2.62 15.84 -18.02
C ALA A 338 3.42 16.63 -19.09
N GLY A 339 3.22 16.29 -20.36
CA GLY A 339 3.98 16.82 -21.50
C GLY A 339 5.40 16.24 -21.63
N GLY A 340 5.58 14.97 -21.25
CA GLY A 340 6.85 14.25 -21.39
C GLY A 340 7.93 14.61 -20.36
N GLN A 341 7.55 15.25 -19.25
CA GLN A 341 8.50 15.72 -18.24
C GLN A 341 9.19 14.54 -17.52
N PRO A 342 10.46 14.72 -17.10
CA PRO A 342 11.20 13.69 -16.38
C PRO A 342 10.57 13.39 -15.01
N ILE A 343 10.92 12.24 -14.43
CA ILE A 343 10.45 11.85 -13.10
C ILE A 343 11.01 12.87 -12.08
N PRO A 344 10.17 13.44 -11.18
CA PRO A 344 10.65 14.37 -10.15
C PRO A 344 11.76 13.78 -9.29
N SER A 345 12.80 14.57 -9.00
CA SER A 345 13.90 14.15 -8.13
C SER A 345 13.50 13.99 -6.66
N THR A 346 12.36 14.57 -6.25
CA THR A 346 11.82 14.51 -4.89
C THR A 346 10.29 14.47 -4.91
N PHE A 347 9.68 13.69 -4.01
CA PHE A 347 8.22 13.56 -3.81
C PHE A 347 7.49 14.84 -3.35
N THR A 348 8.16 15.98 -3.36
CA THR A 348 7.62 17.27 -2.90
C THR A 348 7.80 18.37 -3.95
N ASP A 349 8.44 18.07 -5.08
CA ASP A 349 8.66 19.05 -6.13
C ASP A 349 7.41 19.16 -7.02
N CYS A 350 6.48 19.99 -6.54
CA CYS A 350 5.28 20.34 -7.25
C CYS A 350 5.51 21.49 -8.25
N SER A 351 6.73 21.82 -8.70
CA SER A 351 6.95 23.02 -9.52
C SER A 351 6.61 22.82 -11.01
N ILE A 352 6.77 21.60 -11.52
CA ILE A 352 6.70 21.22 -12.94
C ILE A 352 5.51 20.27 -13.17
N GLY A 353 4.97 20.25 -14.40
CA GLY A 353 3.86 19.39 -14.81
C GLY A 353 2.48 20.07 -14.77
N LEU A 354 1.43 19.29 -15.05
CA LEU A 354 0.04 19.76 -15.05
C LEU A 354 -0.49 19.82 -13.61
N LYS A 355 -1.08 20.94 -13.22
CA LYS A 355 -1.75 21.12 -11.93
C LYS A 355 -3.24 21.37 -12.14
N VAL A 356 -4.05 20.42 -11.71
CA VAL A 356 -5.51 20.57 -11.72
C VAL A 356 -5.95 21.07 -10.36
N LYS A 357 -6.54 22.26 -10.33
CA LYS A 357 -7.12 22.83 -9.11
C LYS A 357 -8.48 22.17 -8.81
N PRO A 358 -8.71 21.70 -7.57
CA PRO A 358 -10.01 21.16 -7.17
C PRO A 358 -11.06 22.28 -7.13
N GLN A 359 -12.20 22.02 -7.76
CA GLN A 359 -13.36 22.91 -7.76
C GLN A 359 -14.60 22.06 -7.50
N LYS A 360 -15.47 22.49 -6.60
CA LYS A 360 -16.65 21.71 -6.23
C LYS A 360 -17.51 21.41 -7.47
N GLY A 361 -17.82 20.13 -7.67
CA GLY A 361 -18.62 19.65 -8.80
C GLY A 361 -17.86 19.44 -10.10
N LYS A 362 -16.57 19.82 -10.17
CA LYS A 362 -15.69 19.52 -11.30
C LYS A 362 -15.25 18.05 -11.25
N VAL A 363 -15.17 17.43 -12.43
CA VAL A 363 -14.62 16.09 -12.62
C VAL A 363 -13.42 16.16 -13.56
N ILE A 364 -12.41 15.34 -13.30
CA ILE A 364 -11.38 15.03 -14.29
C ILE A 364 -11.39 13.55 -14.62
N VAL A 365 -11.10 13.25 -15.88
CA VAL A 365 -10.94 11.89 -16.41
C VAL A 365 -9.52 11.79 -16.92
N PHE A 366 -8.77 10.80 -16.48
CA PHE A 366 -7.47 10.50 -17.05
C PHE A 366 -7.29 9.01 -17.27
N TYR A 367 -6.45 8.69 -18.25
CA TYR A 367 -6.20 7.33 -18.67
C TYR A 367 -4.86 6.86 -18.10
N SER A 368 -4.87 5.68 -17.48
CA SER A 368 -3.69 5.02 -16.92
C SER A 368 -3.07 4.02 -17.92
N MET A 369 -3.73 3.82 -19.06
CA MET A 369 -3.33 2.92 -20.13
C MET A 369 -3.59 3.59 -21.48
N LEU A 370 -2.75 3.24 -22.46
CA LEU A 370 -2.86 3.71 -23.84
C LEU A 370 -3.91 2.88 -24.62
N PRO A 371 -4.44 3.41 -25.73
CA PRO A 371 -5.35 2.69 -26.63
C PRO A 371 -4.87 1.31 -27.12
N ASN A 372 -3.56 1.10 -27.23
CA ASN A 372 -2.97 -0.20 -27.59
C ASN A 372 -2.96 -1.23 -26.44
N GLY A 373 -3.28 -0.80 -25.22
CA GLY A 373 -3.31 -1.61 -24.01
C GLY A 373 -2.03 -1.59 -23.17
N ASP A 374 -1.03 -0.79 -23.56
CA ASP A 374 0.16 -0.58 -22.76
C ASP A 374 -0.13 0.34 -21.56
N LEU A 375 0.66 0.19 -20.50
CA LEU A 375 0.58 1.03 -19.30
C LEU A 375 1.17 2.42 -19.60
N ASP A 376 0.49 3.49 -19.20
CA ASP A 376 0.96 4.86 -19.43
C ASP A 376 1.76 5.39 -18.22
N PRO A 377 3.11 5.43 -18.27
CA PRO A 377 3.92 5.90 -17.14
C PRO A 377 3.84 7.42 -16.91
N MET A 378 3.21 8.17 -17.82
CA MET A 378 2.95 9.61 -17.70
C MET A 378 1.73 9.89 -16.84
N SER A 379 0.86 8.89 -16.62
CA SER A 379 -0.28 8.94 -15.70
C SER A 379 0.12 9.05 -14.22
N LEU A 380 1.43 9.09 -13.92
CA LEU A 380 1.97 9.35 -12.59
C LEU A 380 1.38 10.66 -12.05
N HIS A 381 0.72 10.57 -10.90
CA HIS A 381 0.04 11.71 -10.28
C HIS A 381 0.13 11.70 -8.76
N GLU A 382 -0.04 12.88 -8.16
CA GLU A 382 -0.10 13.06 -6.71
C GLU A 382 -1.27 13.96 -6.30
N LEU A 383 -1.56 13.93 -5.00
CA LEU A 383 -2.50 14.85 -4.36
C LEU A 383 -1.73 15.70 -3.33
N SER A 384 -1.56 16.98 -3.67
CA SER A 384 -0.82 17.94 -2.83
C SER A 384 -1.59 18.28 -1.54
N LEU A 385 -0.85 18.73 -0.51
CA LEU A 385 -1.38 19.10 0.80
C LEU A 385 -2.57 20.07 0.69
N GLY A 386 -3.73 19.72 1.26
CA GLY A 386 -4.92 20.55 1.25
C GLY A 386 -6.15 19.83 1.79
N TYR A 387 -7.11 20.56 2.38
CA TYR A 387 -8.37 19.96 2.81
C TYR A 387 -9.19 19.63 1.57
N MET A 388 -9.35 18.36 1.25
CA MET A 388 -10.04 17.95 0.03
C MET A 388 -10.76 16.63 0.22
N VAL A 389 -12.01 16.55 -0.25
CA VAL A 389 -12.70 15.26 -0.40
C VAL A 389 -12.74 14.93 -1.88
N VAL A 390 -12.04 13.86 -2.27
CA VAL A 390 -11.96 13.35 -3.65
C VAL A 390 -12.66 12.00 -3.71
N ILE A 391 -13.46 11.78 -4.73
CA ILE A 391 -13.90 10.42 -5.07
C ILE A 391 -13.13 9.94 -6.28
N SER A 392 -12.62 8.72 -6.22
CA SER A 392 -12.01 8.02 -7.35
C SER A 392 -12.95 6.90 -7.77
N VAL A 393 -13.41 6.95 -9.01
CA VAL A 393 -14.09 5.84 -9.69
C VAL A 393 -13.17 5.30 -10.76
N VAL A 394 -12.95 3.99 -10.73
CA VAL A 394 -11.97 3.34 -11.59
C VAL A 394 -12.62 2.24 -12.40
N PHE A 395 -12.40 2.25 -13.71
CA PHE A 395 -12.88 1.22 -14.63
C PHE A 395 -11.75 0.23 -14.95
N LEU A 396 -12.04 -1.05 -14.74
CA LEU A 396 -11.12 -2.16 -14.96
C LEU A 396 -11.16 -2.61 -16.42
N ALA A 397 -9.99 -2.67 -17.06
CA ALA A 397 -9.81 -3.37 -18.33
C ALA A 397 -8.98 -4.64 -18.11
N ILE A 398 -9.28 -5.67 -18.88
CA ILE A 398 -8.51 -6.91 -18.90
C ILE A 398 -7.67 -6.94 -20.19
N LEU A 399 -6.33 -6.87 -20.14
CA LEU A 399 -5.44 -6.74 -21.30
C LEU A 399 -4.06 -7.43 -21.16
N SER A 400 -3.42 -7.81 -22.27
CA SER A 400 -2.06 -8.38 -22.29
C SER A 400 -1.02 -7.47 -22.94
N THR A 401 0.13 -7.32 -22.29
CA THR A 401 1.32 -6.66 -22.83
C THR A 401 2.01 -7.52 -23.90
N THR A 402 2.35 -6.94 -25.04
CA THR A 402 3.26 -7.54 -26.02
C THR A 402 4.70 -7.17 -25.68
N SER A 403 5.45 -8.06 -25.02
CA SER A 403 6.91 -7.92 -25.01
C SER A 403 7.61 -9.27 -25.17
N ASN A 404 8.06 -9.54 -26.40
CA ASN A 404 9.12 -10.50 -26.67
C ASN A 404 10.45 -9.92 -26.17
N GLY A 405 10.92 -10.39 -25.01
CA GLY A 405 12.26 -10.16 -24.50
C GLY A 405 12.81 -11.45 -23.90
N LEU A 406 13.61 -12.16 -24.68
CA LEU A 406 14.30 -13.42 -24.38
C LEU A 406 14.70 -13.64 -22.90
N ILE A 407 14.25 -14.77 -22.37
CA ILE A 407 14.76 -15.42 -21.16
C ILE A 407 16.23 -15.81 -21.39
N LEU A 408 17.15 -15.28 -20.58
CA LEU A 408 18.40 -15.97 -20.25
C LEU A 408 18.77 -15.79 -18.77
N ASN A 409 18.82 -16.96 -18.13
CA ASN A 409 18.94 -17.25 -16.71
C ASN A 409 20.28 -16.78 -16.11
N ARG A 410 20.24 -16.00 -15.02
CA ARG A 410 20.83 -16.27 -13.68
C ARG A 410 21.59 -15.12 -13.01
N ASN A 411 21.20 -14.94 -11.74
CA ASN A 411 21.91 -14.41 -10.57
C ASN A 411 21.97 -12.90 -10.39
N ILE A 412 20.96 -12.34 -9.71
CA ILE A 412 21.21 -11.21 -8.81
C ILE A 412 20.50 -11.45 -7.48
N ARG A 413 21.32 -11.77 -6.46
CA ARG A 413 21.00 -11.56 -5.04
C ARG A 413 21.08 -10.06 -4.79
N ALA A 414 20.09 -9.52 -4.11
CA ALA A 414 20.00 -8.12 -3.71
C ALA A 414 21.23 -7.66 -2.90
N THR A 415 21.73 -6.47 -3.24
CA THR A 415 22.29 -5.51 -2.29
C THR A 415 21.73 -4.13 -2.63
N ALA A 416 21.20 -3.49 -1.59
CA ALA A 416 20.47 -2.22 -1.60
C ALA A 416 21.29 -1.00 -2.07
N ASN A 417 20.55 0.05 -2.43
CA ASN A 417 20.91 1.45 -2.69
C ASN A 417 21.51 1.77 -4.08
N ALA A 418 20.64 2.07 -5.05
CA ALA A 418 20.63 3.30 -5.85
C ALA A 418 19.64 3.17 -7.04
N THR A 419 18.98 4.28 -7.35
CA THR A 419 17.99 4.56 -8.40
C THR A 419 18.39 4.15 -9.82
N SER A 420 17.41 3.85 -10.69
CA SER A 420 17.58 4.07 -12.14
C SER A 420 16.30 4.54 -12.83
N VAL A 421 16.39 5.75 -13.38
CA VAL A 421 15.50 6.44 -14.31
C VAL A 421 15.58 5.81 -15.71
N PRO A 422 14.51 5.77 -16.53
CA PRO A 422 14.64 5.50 -17.97
C PRO A 422 15.02 6.77 -18.74
N TYR A 423 16.14 6.68 -19.44
CA TYR A 423 16.74 7.66 -20.36
C TYR A 423 15.94 7.76 -21.68
N THR A 424 15.27 8.88 -21.97
CA THR A 424 14.87 9.20 -23.36
C THR A 424 15.11 10.66 -23.79
N GLU A 425 15.14 11.65 -22.87
CA GLU A 425 15.46 13.04 -23.26
C GLU A 425 16.96 13.30 -23.54
N ALA A 426 17.87 12.46 -23.02
CA ALA A 426 19.32 12.61 -23.24
C ALA A 426 19.74 12.38 -24.70
N PHE A 427 18.87 11.82 -25.55
CA PHE A 427 19.21 11.45 -26.93
C PHE A 427 18.85 12.50 -27.99
N SER A 428 18.19 13.60 -27.59
CA SER A 428 17.80 14.67 -28.52
C SER A 428 18.98 15.56 -28.96
N ARG A 429 20.14 15.45 -28.30
CA ARG A 429 21.39 16.16 -28.64
C ARG A 429 22.63 15.27 -28.47
N VAL A 430 22.61 14.07 -29.04
CA VAL A 430 23.80 13.19 -29.02
C VAL A 430 24.76 13.62 -30.10
N GLU A 431 25.78 14.36 -29.73
CA GLU A 431 26.99 14.41 -30.54
C GLU A 431 27.65 13.02 -30.52
N PRO A 432 28.15 12.52 -31.65
CA PRO A 432 28.84 11.23 -31.70
C PRO A 432 30.02 11.25 -30.71
N ALA A 433 29.93 10.43 -29.66
CA ALA A 433 30.94 10.39 -28.62
C ALA A 433 32.29 10.00 -29.24
N ASN A 434 33.29 10.90 -29.14
CA ASN A 434 34.64 10.58 -29.56
C ASN A 434 35.25 9.58 -28.54
N LEU A 435 35.02 8.29 -28.79
CA LEU A 435 35.46 7.22 -27.89
C LEU A 435 36.99 7.21 -27.69
N THR A 436 37.75 7.70 -28.68
CA THR A 436 39.20 7.89 -28.58
C THR A 436 39.58 8.97 -27.57
N HIS A 437 38.77 10.03 -27.48
CA HIS A 437 38.93 11.06 -26.46
C HIS A 437 38.66 10.51 -25.06
N SER A 438 37.58 9.76 -24.86
CA SER A 438 37.25 9.12 -23.58
C SER A 438 38.35 8.18 -23.07
N PHE A 439 38.96 7.39 -23.96
CA PHE A 439 40.09 6.53 -23.63
C PHE A 439 41.34 7.34 -23.20
N ASN A 440 41.66 8.43 -23.91
CA ASN A 440 42.78 9.32 -23.56
C ASN A 440 42.56 10.10 -22.25
N VAL A 441 41.30 10.44 -21.93
CA VAL A 441 40.94 11.11 -20.67
C VAL A 441 41.12 10.14 -19.50
N ILE A 442 40.55 8.94 -19.57
CA ILE A 442 40.65 7.93 -18.50
C ILE A 442 42.10 7.52 -18.22
N THR A 443 42.93 7.33 -19.25
CA THR A 443 44.34 6.92 -19.09
C THR A 443 45.22 7.99 -18.42
N ARG A 444 44.77 9.25 -18.38
CA ARG A 444 45.50 10.38 -17.79
C ARG A 444 45.00 10.78 -16.40
N ILE A 445 43.89 10.20 -15.92
CA ILE A 445 43.34 10.48 -14.59
C ILE A 445 43.97 9.52 -13.57
N PRO A 446 44.81 10.01 -12.63
CA PRO A 446 45.32 9.16 -11.56
C PRO A 446 44.19 8.85 -10.57
N LEU A 447 43.82 7.56 -10.45
CA LEU A 447 42.66 7.10 -9.67
C LEU A 447 42.78 7.28 -8.14
N ASN A 448 43.94 7.73 -7.64
CA ASN A 448 44.29 7.68 -6.21
C ASN A 448 44.46 9.05 -5.54
N SER A 449 44.22 10.20 -6.20
CA SER A 449 44.46 11.53 -5.61
C SER A 449 43.28 12.50 -5.74
N PHE A 450 42.54 12.64 -4.63
CA PHE A 450 41.58 13.73 -4.40
C PHE A 450 42.02 14.54 -3.18
N GLU A 451 42.10 15.86 -3.31
CA GLU A 451 42.60 16.75 -2.25
C GLU A 451 41.43 17.50 -1.60
N PHE A 452 41.40 17.53 -0.26
CA PHE A 452 40.44 18.32 0.51
C PHE A 452 41.08 19.63 0.90
N LYS A 453 40.54 20.75 0.39
CA LYS A 453 41.04 22.09 0.74
C LYS A 453 40.03 22.78 1.65
N TYR A 454 40.50 23.20 2.83
CA TYR A 454 39.76 24.07 3.75
C TYR A 454 40.23 25.51 3.55
N ASP A 455 39.28 26.43 3.34
CA ASP A 455 39.57 27.86 3.41
C ASP A 455 39.43 28.33 4.87
N SER A 456 40.44 29.05 5.38
CA SER A 456 40.60 29.37 6.81
C SER A 456 40.15 30.78 7.18
N ILE A 457 39.21 31.37 6.41
CA ILE A 457 38.68 32.70 6.68
C ILE A 457 37.54 32.61 7.73
N PRO A 458 37.63 33.31 8.87
CA PRO A 458 36.59 33.31 9.90
C PRO A 458 35.23 33.75 9.34
N GLY A 459 34.22 32.88 9.42
CA GLY A 459 32.87 33.11 8.89
C GLY A 459 32.56 32.47 7.53
N ARG A 460 33.56 31.93 6.81
CA ARG A 460 33.35 31.11 5.60
C ARG A 460 33.95 29.73 5.81
N ARG A 461 33.12 28.69 5.83
CA ARG A 461 33.59 27.29 5.74
C ARG A 461 33.36 26.79 4.32
N GLN A 462 34.44 26.72 3.55
CA GLN A 462 34.44 26.08 2.23
C GLN A 462 35.14 24.72 2.39
N LEU A 463 34.43 23.65 2.05
CA LEU A 463 34.96 22.29 1.98
C LEU A 463 34.64 21.76 0.59
N GLY A 464 35.64 21.41 -0.20
CA GLY A 464 35.45 20.86 -1.55
C GLY A 464 36.37 19.68 -1.80
N LEU A 465 35.88 18.71 -2.58
CA LEU A 465 36.67 17.61 -3.11
C LEU A 465 37.31 18.11 -4.41
N ILE A 466 38.57 18.54 -4.35
CA ILE A 466 39.30 19.02 -5.52
C ILE A 466 39.95 17.79 -6.14
N GLY A 467 39.46 17.37 -7.32
CA GLY A 467 40.20 16.43 -8.16
C GLY A 467 41.59 17.01 -8.46
N SER A 468 42.60 16.16 -8.68
CA SER A 468 43.93 16.59 -9.14
C SER A 468 43.83 17.75 -10.15
N PRO A 469 44.74 18.75 -10.15
CA PRO A 469 44.71 19.87 -11.10
C PRO A 469 44.50 19.42 -12.55
N VAL A 470 45.06 18.24 -12.89
CA VAL A 470 44.92 17.56 -14.18
C VAL A 470 43.47 17.14 -14.46
N THR A 471 42.73 16.64 -13.46
CA THR A 471 41.32 16.25 -13.57
C THR A 471 40.41 17.45 -13.81
N ARG A 472 40.73 18.62 -13.23
CA ARG A 472 39.97 19.85 -13.46
C ARG A 472 40.16 20.41 -14.88
N GLU A 473 41.33 20.18 -15.47
CA GLU A 473 41.66 20.59 -16.84
C GLU A 473 41.09 19.64 -17.89
N LEU A 474 41.04 18.34 -17.58
CA LEU A 474 40.55 17.29 -18.49
C LEU A 474 39.03 17.06 -18.42
N LEU A 475 38.38 17.33 -17.28
CA LEU A 475 36.94 17.14 -17.05
C LEU A 475 36.29 18.40 -16.43
N PRO A 476 36.31 19.55 -17.13
CA PRO A 476 35.72 20.79 -16.63
C PRO A 476 34.19 20.70 -16.47
N GLU A 477 33.51 19.93 -17.33
CA GLU A 477 32.05 19.83 -17.33
C GLU A 477 31.50 18.87 -16.26
N GLY A 478 32.32 17.95 -15.76
CA GLY A 478 31.93 16.99 -14.72
C GLY A 478 32.07 17.50 -13.29
N ILE A 479 32.37 18.78 -13.08
CA ILE A 479 32.56 19.38 -11.75
C ILE A 479 31.50 20.45 -11.51
N HIS A 480 30.55 20.15 -10.61
CA HIS A 480 29.51 21.08 -10.21
C HIS A 480 29.87 21.79 -8.91
N VAL A 481 29.73 23.12 -8.90
CA VAL A 481 29.98 23.95 -7.72
C VAL A 481 28.65 24.44 -7.15
N TYR A 482 28.32 23.97 -5.95
CA TYR A 482 27.11 24.34 -5.23
C TYR A 482 27.37 25.58 -4.36
N PRO A 483 26.61 26.68 -4.49
CA PRO A 483 26.84 27.90 -3.72
C PRO A 483 26.72 27.69 -2.20
N GLU A 484 25.80 26.85 -1.77
CA GLU A 484 25.59 26.49 -0.37
C GLU A 484 24.96 25.09 -0.27
N ARG A 485 25.50 24.24 0.61
CA ARG A 485 25.02 22.88 0.85
C ARG A 485 24.97 22.61 2.35
N GLN A 486 23.79 22.26 2.86
CA GLN A 486 23.62 21.95 4.28
C GLN A 486 24.07 20.53 4.57
N VAL A 487 24.96 20.38 5.54
CA VAL A 487 25.49 19.10 6.02
C VAL A 487 25.29 19.04 7.53
N PHE A 488 24.90 17.89 8.03
CA PHE A 488 24.68 17.69 9.46
C PHE A 488 26.01 17.34 10.13
N SER A 489 26.29 18.02 11.25
CA SER A 489 27.36 17.63 12.17
C SER A 489 27.09 16.22 12.74
N GLN A 490 28.12 15.60 13.31
CA GLN A 490 27.96 14.36 14.09
C GLN A 490 26.98 14.52 15.27
N GLU A 491 26.81 15.76 15.73
CA GLU A 491 25.85 16.14 16.79
C GLU A 491 24.46 16.49 16.24
N LYS A 492 24.20 16.22 14.95
CA LYS A 492 22.94 16.51 14.23
C LYS A 492 22.58 17.99 14.08
N GLU A 493 23.52 18.90 14.30
CA GLU A 493 23.34 20.32 13.98
C GLU A 493 23.48 20.58 12.48
N LYS A 494 22.62 21.43 11.90
CA LYS A 494 22.69 21.82 10.49
C LYS A 494 23.77 22.86 10.27
N ILE A 495 24.80 22.52 9.50
CA ILE A 495 25.89 23.42 9.11
C ILE A 495 25.79 23.69 7.61
N ALA A 496 25.76 24.95 7.20
CA ALA A 496 25.79 25.32 5.79
C ALA A 496 27.23 25.46 5.29
N ILE A 497 27.62 24.65 4.29
CA ILE A 497 28.92 24.70 3.63
C ILE A 497 28.77 25.50 2.34
N GLN A 498 29.57 26.55 2.16
CA GLN A 498 29.50 27.38 0.96
C GLN A 498 30.47 26.90 -0.13
N ASN A 499 30.09 27.05 -1.39
CA ASN A 499 30.89 26.71 -2.58
C ASN A 499 31.41 25.26 -2.61
N PHE A 500 30.52 24.30 -2.35
CA PHE A 500 30.85 22.87 -2.32
C PHE A 500 31.04 22.32 -3.74
N HIS A 501 32.25 21.82 -4.04
CA HIS A 501 32.58 21.24 -5.34
C HIS A 501 32.31 19.74 -5.33
N ALA A 502 31.43 19.27 -6.23
CA ALA A 502 31.07 17.88 -6.40
C ALA A 502 31.46 17.39 -7.81
N ILE A 503 32.08 16.23 -7.89
CA ILE A 503 32.42 15.58 -9.15
C ILE A 503 31.28 14.64 -9.52
N ASP A 504 30.74 14.79 -10.73
CA ASP A 504 29.72 13.93 -11.28
C ASP A 504 30.30 12.52 -11.54
N LYS A 505 29.78 11.55 -10.81
CA LYS A 505 30.19 10.15 -10.90
C LYS A 505 29.74 9.52 -12.22
N ASP A 506 28.63 10.00 -12.76
CA ASP A 506 28.04 9.47 -13.98
C ASP A 506 28.89 9.91 -15.19
N ALA A 507 29.39 11.14 -15.20
CA ALA A 507 30.36 11.61 -16.19
C ALA A 507 31.66 10.77 -16.21
N LEU A 508 32.22 10.45 -15.04
CA LEU A 508 33.42 9.61 -14.93
C LEU A 508 33.15 8.17 -15.40
N PHE A 509 31.98 7.64 -15.06
CA PHE A 509 31.52 6.32 -15.46
C PHE A 509 31.32 6.20 -16.98
N MET A 510 30.72 7.22 -17.60
CA MET A 510 30.49 7.26 -19.05
C MET A 510 31.81 7.29 -19.85
N HIS A 511 32.81 8.04 -19.41
CA HIS A 511 34.14 7.99 -20.05
C HIS A 511 34.81 6.62 -19.89
N ASN A 512 34.59 5.91 -18.77
CA ASN A 512 35.12 4.57 -18.53
C ASN A 512 34.47 3.52 -19.44
N ILE A 513 33.15 3.59 -19.63
CA ILE A 513 32.43 2.75 -20.60
C ILE A 513 32.98 2.98 -22.01
N GLY A 514 33.13 4.25 -22.42
CA GLY A 514 33.69 4.57 -23.74
C GLY A 514 35.11 4.04 -23.93
N ALA A 515 35.96 4.16 -22.91
CA ALA A 515 37.31 3.60 -22.92
C ALA A 515 37.32 2.06 -23.04
N THR A 516 36.40 1.40 -22.33
CA THR A 516 36.26 -0.07 -22.35
C THR A 516 35.81 -0.56 -23.72
N GLN A 517 34.88 0.14 -24.36
CA GLN A 517 34.42 -0.18 -25.72
C GLN A 517 35.56 -0.09 -26.75
N VAL A 518 36.42 0.92 -26.65
CA VAL A 518 37.62 1.02 -27.52
C VAL A 518 38.58 -0.13 -27.30
N LEU A 519 38.78 -0.56 -26.04
CA LEU A 519 39.63 -1.71 -25.72
C LEU A 519 39.05 -3.02 -26.26
N ILE A 520 37.74 -3.23 -26.15
CA ILE A 520 37.06 -4.39 -26.72
C ILE A 520 37.22 -4.41 -28.24
N HIS A 521 36.97 -3.29 -28.90
CA HIS A 521 37.10 -3.19 -30.35
C HIS A 521 38.53 -3.45 -30.84
N ARG A 522 39.54 -2.88 -30.15
CA ARG A 522 40.95 -3.18 -30.43
C ARG A 522 41.27 -4.66 -30.19
N HIS A 523 40.76 -5.26 -29.11
CA HIS A 523 40.97 -6.68 -28.83
C HIS A 523 40.36 -7.58 -29.91
N GLU A 524 39.16 -7.28 -30.38
CA GLU A 524 38.50 -8.00 -31.47
C GLU A 524 39.25 -7.83 -32.80
N GLN A 525 39.76 -6.63 -33.08
CA GLN A 525 40.58 -6.38 -34.26
C GLN A 525 41.88 -7.18 -34.23
N THR A 526 42.61 -7.16 -33.10
CA THR A 526 43.83 -7.97 -32.93
C THR A 526 43.53 -9.47 -32.97
N LYS A 527 42.38 -9.91 -32.44
CA LYS A 527 41.93 -11.31 -32.52
C LYS A 527 41.60 -11.72 -33.95
N SER A 528 40.99 -10.83 -34.73
CA SER A 528 40.71 -11.05 -36.15
C SER A 528 42.00 -11.17 -36.96
N GLU A 529 42.97 -10.28 -36.72
CA GLU A 529 44.30 -10.34 -37.33
C GLU A 529 45.04 -11.64 -36.97
N LEU A 530 44.98 -12.06 -35.70
CA LEU A 530 45.55 -13.33 -35.25
C LEU A 530 44.88 -14.52 -35.93
N ASN A 531 43.55 -14.52 -36.03
CA ASN A 531 42.80 -15.59 -36.70
C ASN A 531 43.10 -15.64 -38.21
N HIS A 532 43.31 -14.49 -38.84
CA HIS A 532 43.71 -14.41 -40.24
C HIS A 532 45.10 -14.99 -40.45
N LEU A 533 46.07 -14.63 -39.60
CA LEU A 533 47.42 -15.21 -39.62
C LEU A 533 47.40 -16.73 -39.35
N VAL A 534 46.59 -17.19 -38.41
CA VAL A 534 46.42 -18.63 -38.12
C VAL A 534 45.83 -19.37 -39.32
N ARG A 535 44.84 -18.79 -40.01
CA ARG A 535 44.29 -19.37 -41.24
C ARG A 535 45.34 -19.44 -42.34
N GLN A 536 46.16 -18.39 -42.53
CA GLN A 536 47.24 -18.40 -43.50
C GLN A 536 48.27 -19.50 -43.23
N VAL A 537 48.64 -19.70 -41.96
CA VAL A 537 49.54 -20.79 -41.55
C VAL A 537 48.92 -22.16 -41.81
N ASN A 538 47.63 -22.35 -41.48
CA ASN A 538 46.93 -23.62 -41.72
C ASN A 538 46.78 -23.93 -43.22
N THR A 539 46.48 -22.92 -44.05
CA THR A 539 46.43 -23.11 -45.50
C THR A 539 47.81 -23.45 -46.09
N ALA A 540 48.88 -22.86 -45.55
CA ALA A 540 50.24 -23.21 -45.96
C ALA A 540 50.63 -24.63 -45.53
N ASP A 541 50.18 -25.09 -44.36
CA ASP A 541 50.41 -26.46 -43.85
C ASP A 541 49.63 -27.52 -44.65
N GLU A 542 48.42 -27.18 -45.11
CA GLU A 542 47.59 -28.05 -45.95
C GLU A 542 48.17 -28.19 -47.37
N VAL A 543 48.66 -27.10 -47.95
CA VAL A 543 49.39 -27.10 -49.22
C VAL A 543 50.67 -27.94 -49.11
N LEU A 544 51.43 -27.81 -48.02
CA LEU A 544 52.62 -28.63 -47.74
C LEU A 544 52.27 -30.13 -47.68
N LYS A 545 51.16 -30.52 -47.04
CA LYS A 545 50.69 -31.92 -47.01
C LYS A 545 50.28 -32.45 -48.39
N THR A 546 49.60 -31.65 -49.21
CA THR A 546 49.24 -32.05 -50.58
C THR A 546 50.46 -32.19 -51.49
N LEU A 547 51.45 -31.31 -51.35
CA LEU A 547 52.73 -31.41 -52.07
C LEU A 547 53.52 -32.64 -51.62
N GLN A 548 53.43 -33.05 -50.35
CA GLN A 548 54.08 -34.24 -49.81
C GLN A 548 53.51 -35.54 -50.39
N VAL A 549 52.20 -35.59 -50.67
CA VAL A 549 51.55 -36.72 -51.35
C VAL A 549 51.90 -36.77 -52.84
N HIS A 550 52.05 -35.61 -53.50
CA HIS A 550 52.52 -35.54 -54.90
C HIS A 550 54.02 -35.85 -55.06
N LEU A 551 54.85 -35.58 -54.04
CA LEU A 551 56.28 -35.87 -54.06
C LEU A 551 56.61 -37.37 -54.03
N ASP A 552 55.72 -38.18 -53.45
CA ASP A 552 55.88 -39.63 -53.35
C ASP A 552 55.58 -40.36 -54.68
N GLN A 553 55.08 -39.66 -55.70
CA GLN A 553 54.71 -40.29 -56.98
C GLN A 553 55.49 -39.86 -58.21
N GLU A 554 56.15 -38.70 -58.30
CA GLU A 554 56.97 -38.39 -59.48
C GLU A 554 58.06 -37.34 -59.18
N ALA A 555 59.33 -37.76 -59.31
CA ALA A 555 60.50 -36.94 -59.05
C ALA A 555 60.74 -35.93 -60.19
N SER A 556 60.74 -34.63 -59.89
CA SER A 556 61.26 -33.59 -60.79
C SER A 556 61.71 -32.35 -59.99
N ALA A 557 62.91 -31.86 -60.29
CA ALA A 557 63.67 -30.87 -59.51
C ALA A 557 63.01 -29.49 -59.31
N VAL A 558 61.91 -29.19 -60.03
CA VAL A 558 61.18 -27.92 -59.94
C VAL A 558 60.42 -27.78 -58.62
N LEU A 559 59.89 -28.88 -58.06
CA LEU A 559 59.12 -28.87 -56.82
C LEU A 559 59.98 -28.64 -55.56
N ILE A 560 61.29 -28.92 -55.63
CA ILE A 560 62.23 -28.69 -54.52
C ILE A 560 62.46 -27.19 -54.32
N GLU A 561 62.43 -26.39 -55.39
CA GLU A 561 62.65 -24.96 -55.32
C GLU A 561 61.42 -24.22 -54.77
N GLU A 562 60.22 -24.60 -55.21
CA GLU A 562 58.96 -24.06 -54.67
C GLU A 562 58.76 -24.44 -53.20
N ARG A 563 59.15 -25.66 -52.80
CA ARG A 563 59.16 -26.07 -51.38
C ARG A 563 60.07 -25.19 -50.52
N LYS A 564 61.26 -24.83 -51.03
CA LYS A 564 62.19 -23.94 -50.29
C LYS A 564 61.63 -22.54 -50.10
N ILE A 565 60.87 -22.03 -51.07
CA ILE A 565 60.21 -20.71 -50.98
C ILE A 565 59.06 -20.76 -49.97
N ALA A 566 58.24 -21.83 -49.99
CA ALA A 566 57.16 -22.03 -49.02
C ALA A 566 57.69 -22.21 -47.59
N GLU A 567 58.75 -23.01 -47.40
CA GLU A 567 59.40 -23.19 -46.10
C GLU A 567 60.04 -21.88 -45.58
N ALA A 568 60.59 -21.04 -46.47
CA ALA A 568 61.09 -19.71 -46.11
C ALA A 568 59.97 -18.75 -45.66
N ASN A 569 58.82 -18.77 -46.34
CA ASN A 569 57.67 -17.95 -45.99
C ASN A 569 57.08 -18.36 -44.64
N VAL A 570 56.93 -19.66 -44.36
CA VAL A 570 56.48 -20.16 -43.05
C VAL A 570 57.47 -19.77 -41.95
N ARG A 571 58.79 -19.92 -42.19
CA ARG A 571 59.81 -19.47 -41.22
C ARG A 571 59.74 -17.97 -40.94
N SER A 572 59.51 -17.15 -41.96
CA SER A 572 59.37 -15.70 -41.78
C SER A 572 58.14 -15.33 -40.93
N ALA A 573 57.02 -16.04 -41.12
CA ALA A 573 55.80 -15.85 -40.34
C ALA A 573 55.97 -16.30 -38.88
N VAL A 574 56.68 -17.41 -38.64
CA VAL A 574 56.99 -17.89 -37.29
C VAL A 574 57.90 -16.90 -36.54
N ILE A 575 58.93 -16.39 -37.21
CA ILE A 575 59.83 -15.37 -36.63
C ILE A 575 59.07 -14.09 -36.29
N ALA A 576 58.15 -13.64 -37.16
CA ALA A 576 57.31 -12.49 -36.89
C ALA A 576 56.44 -12.71 -35.65
N LEU A 577 55.84 -13.90 -35.50
CA LEU A 577 54.99 -14.24 -34.37
C LEU A 577 55.76 -14.34 -33.05
N GLU A 578 57.00 -14.82 -33.10
CA GLU A 578 57.89 -14.89 -31.94
C GLU A 578 58.38 -13.50 -31.51
N SER A 579 58.66 -12.60 -32.46
CA SER A 579 59.03 -11.21 -32.15
C SER A 579 57.91 -10.43 -31.45
N VAL A 580 56.63 -10.74 -31.76
CA VAL A 580 55.46 -10.13 -31.11
C VAL A 580 55.29 -10.68 -29.69
N LYS A 581 55.51 -11.98 -29.47
CA LYS A 581 55.46 -12.58 -28.13
C LYS A 581 56.54 -12.03 -27.21
N VAL A 582 57.77 -11.87 -27.72
CA VAL A 582 58.89 -11.31 -26.94
C VAL A 582 58.61 -9.86 -26.54
N LYS A 583 58.09 -9.03 -27.45
CA LYS A 583 57.69 -7.65 -27.13
C LYS A 583 56.59 -7.59 -26.05
N ALA A 584 55.59 -8.47 -26.13
CA ALA A 584 54.53 -8.54 -25.13
C ALA A 584 55.04 -8.98 -23.75
N GLU A 585 56.01 -9.90 -23.69
CA GLU A 585 56.64 -10.30 -22.43
C GLU A 585 57.52 -9.20 -21.83
N GLU A 586 58.24 -8.44 -22.67
CA GLU A 586 59.08 -7.33 -22.23
C GLU A 586 58.24 -6.17 -21.67
N GLU A 587 57.13 -5.82 -22.32
CA GLU A 587 56.15 -4.85 -21.81
C GLU A 587 55.52 -5.31 -20.49
N ARG A 588 55.20 -6.61 -20.39
CA ARG A 588 54.64 -7.17 -19.15
C ARG A 588 55.62 -7.07 -17.98
N LYS A 589 56.90 -7.40 -18.21
CA LYS A 589 57.95 -7.27 -17.19
C LYS A 589 58.18 -5.83 -16.76
N ASN A 590 58.17 -4.89 -17.70
CA ASN A 590 58.30 -3.46 -17.39
C ASN A 590 57.11 -2.91 -16.59
N LEU A 591 55.89 -3.37 -16.89
CA LEU A 591 54.70 -3.01 -16.13
C LEU A 591 54.73 -3.58 -14.70
N GLU A 592 55.23 -4.79 -14.54
CA GLU A 592 55.33 -5.47 -13.24
C GLU A 592 56.38 -4.80 -12.33
N LEU A 593 57.52 -4.40 -12.90
CA LEU A 593 58.54 -3.60 -12.20
C LEU A 593 58.00 -2.21 -11.79
N SER A 594 57.24 -1.55 -12.68
CA SER A 594 56.61 -0.26 -12.36
C SER A 594 55.57 -0.38 -11.24
N LYS A 595 54.84 -1.49 -11.17
CA LYS A 595 53.88 -1.76 -10.09
C LYS A 595 54.57 -2.02 -8.76
N GLN A 596 55.68 -2.75 -8.75
CA GLN A 596 56.47 -2.99 -7.54
C GLN A 596 57.06 -1.70 -6.97
N ASN A 597 57.65 -0.85 -7.81
CA ASN A 597 58.16 0.44 -7.36
C ASN A 597 57.04 1.37 -6.84
N ALA A 598 55.87 1.37 -7.48
CA ALA A 598 54.72 2.14 -7.02
C ALA A 598 54.16 1.62 -5.68
N PHE A 599 54.17 0.31 -5.46
CA PHE A 599 53.74 -0.30 -4.20
C PHE A 599 54.68 0.05 -3.04
N GLU A 600 55.99 0.04 -3.27
CA GLU A 600 56.98 0.36 -2.25
C GLU A 600 56.93 1.84 -1.83
N VAL A 601 56.66 2.75 -2.76
CA VAL A 601 56.42 4.18 -2.47
C VAL A 601 55.13 4.37 -1.68
N ALA A 602 54.06 3.69 -2.07
CA ALA A 602 52.78 3.77 -1.37
C ALA A 602 52.86 3.21 0.07
N GLU A 603 53.64 2.15 0.30
CA GLU A 603 53.84 1.58 1.64
C GLU A 603 54.61 2.53 2.58
N LYS A 604 55.62 3.23 2.06
CA LYS A 604 56.35 4.28 2.80
C LYS A 604 55.48 5.50 3.11
N GLU A 605 54.63 5.91 2.18
CA GLU A 605 53.69 7.02 2.44
C GLU A 605 52.62 6.63 3.46
N ASN A 606 52.11 5.40 3.40
CA ASN A 606 51.06 4.94 4.31
C ASN A 606 51.57 4.75 5.75
N THR A 607 52.83 4.34 5.92
CA THR A 607 53.48 4.25 7.23
C THR A 607 53.68 5.64 7.85
N LEU A 608 54.20 6.61 7.08
CA LEU A 608 54.31 8.01 7.53
C LEU A 608 52.96 8.65 7.83
N HIS A 609 51.94 8.36 7.02
CA HIS A 609 50.57 8.84 7.21
C HIS A 609 49.94 8.27 8.48
N THR A 610 50.19 6.99 8.79
CA THR A 610 49.69 6.33 10.01
C THR A 610 50.34 6.92 11.26
N GLU A 611 51.64 7.24 11.22
CA GLU A 611 52.33 7.90 12.34
C GLU A 611 51.82 9.32 12.56
N ARG A 612 51.55 10.08 11.48
CA ARG A 612 50.96 11.41 11.56
C ARG A 612 49.56 11.39 12.16
N ILE A 613 48.70 10.45 11.75
CA ILE A 613 47.35 10.29 12.33
C ILE A 613 47.44 9.96 13.81
N ARG A 614 48.36 9.07 14.23
CA ARG A 614 48.51 8.71 15.65
C ARG A 614 48.95 9.91 16.49
N PHE A 615 49.80 10.78 15.96
CA PHE A 615 50.21 12.03 16.60
C PHE A 615 49.07 13.05 16.69
N GLU A 616 48.28 13.19 15.63
CA GLU A 616 47.11 14.07 15.60
C GLU A 616 45.98 13.56 16.51
N ASP A 617 45.79 12.24 16.62
CA ASP A 617 44.78 11.63 17.50
C ASP A 617 45.17 11.75 18.98
N THR A 618 46.46 11.73 19.31
CA THR A 618 46.94 12.02 20.67
C THR A 618 46.73 13.49 21.04
N GLN A 619 47.02 14.43 20.13
CA GLN A 619 46.70 15.85 20.37
C GLN A 619 45.19 16.11 20.48
N ARG A 620 44.36 15.45 19.66
CA ARG A 620 42.90 15.56 19.76
C ARG A 620 42.35 15.01 21.06
N ARG A 621 42.91 13.92 21.59
CA ARG A 621 42.50 13.38 22.90
C ARG A 621 42.84 14.33 24.04
N ASP A 622 44.00 14.97 23.98
CA ASP A 622 44.39 15.95 24.99
C ASP A 622 43.52 17.22 24.91
N GLN A 623 43.22 17.71 23.70
CA GLN A 623 42.30 18.83 23.49
C GLN A 623 40.86 18.51 23.90
N ASN A 624 40.38 17.29 23.60
CA ASN A 624 39.05 16.84 24.01
C ASN A 624 38.95 16.67 25.52
N ARG A 625 40.03 16.21 26.18
CA ARG A 625 40.09 16.11 27.64
C ARG A 625 40.00 17.48 28.29
N GLU A 626 40.69 18.48 27.74
CA GLU A 626 40.63 19.87 28.22
C GLU A 626 39.25 20.51 27.97
N LEU A 627 38.62 20.19 26.83
CA LEU A 627 37.25 20.61 26.51
C LEU A 627 36.21 20.00 27.46
N VAL A 628 36.36 18.72 27.81
CA VAL A 628 35.48 18.04 28.78
C VAL A 628 35.66 18.64 30.17
N GLU A 629 36.89 18.93 30.62
CA GLU A 629 37.13 19.61 31.90
C GLU A 629 36.57 21.04 31.94
N LEU A 630 36.65 21.78 30.82
CA LEU A 630 36.00 23.08 30.65
C LEU A 630 34.47 22.97 30.66
N GLN A 631 33.92 21.93 30.05
CA GLN A 631 32.48 21.68 30.02
C GLN A 631 31.93 21.22 31.37
N GLU A 632 32.68 20.40 32.11
CA GLU A 632 32.34 20.01 33.48
C GLU A 632 32.41 21.21 34.44
N SER A 633 33.42 22.08 34.32
CA SER A 633 33.49 23.31 35.13
C SER A 633 32.43 24.35 34.75
N ALA A 634 32.02 24.42 33.47
CA ALA A 634 30.90 25.24 33.01
C ALA A 634 29.55 24.68 33.51
N ASN A 635 29.36 23.38 33.46
CA ASN A 635 28.17 22.71 33.99
C ASN A 635 28.06 22.87 35.51
N ALA A 636 29.18 22.75 36.23
CA ALA A 636 29.21 23.00 37.66
C ALA A 636 28.84 24.46 38.01
N ARG A 637 29.28 25.45 37.21
CA ARG A 637 28.89 26.86 37.37
C ARG A 637 27.41 27.09 37.06
N MET A 638 26.88 26.47 36.02
CA MET A 638 25.45 26.54 35.68
C MET A 638 24.60 25.87 36.76
N GLU A 639 25.05 24.76 37.33
CA GLU A 639 24.33 24.08 38.40
C GLU A 639 24.38 24.88 39.71
N LEU A 640 25.48 25.59 39.98
CA LEU A 640 25.56 26.53 41.10
C LEU A 640 24.61 27.72 40.90
N GLN A 641 24.58 28.32 39.70
CA GLN A 641 23.61 29.37 39.35
C GLN A 641 22.17 28.90 39.46
N ARG A 642 21.88 27.66 39.07
CA ARG A 642 20.56 27.06 39.22
C ARG A 642 20.19 26.89 40.69
N ARG A 643 21.12 26.43 41.54
CA ARG A 643 20.88 26.32 42.99
C ARG A 643 20.71 27.68 43.66
N GLU A 644 21.47 28.69 43.25
CA GLU A 644 21.32 30.07 43.73
C GLU A 644 19.98 30.67 43.31
N THR A 645 19.57 30.48 42.05
CA THR A 645 18.26 30.95 41.56
C THR A 645 17.11 30.21 42.25
N GLU A 646 17.20 28.89 42.46
CA GLU A 646 16.23 28.11 43.22
C GLU A 646 16.17 28.54 44.70
N ALA A 647 17.32 28.86 45.32
CA ALA A 647 17.37 29.37 46.69
C ALA A 647 16.76 30.78 46.80
N ILE A 648 17.04 31.68 45.86
CA ILE A 648 16.42 33.00 45.77
C ILE A 648 14.91 32.87 45.57
N LEU A 649 14.47 31.94 44.73
CA LEU A 649 13.04 31.71 44.49
C LEU A 649 12.34 31.18 45.74
N LYS A 650 12.96 30.22 46.45
CA LYS A 650 12.47 29.70 47.73
C LYS A 650 12.43 30.78 48.81
N GLN A 651 13.44 31.66 48.85
CA GLN A 651 13.48 32.75 49.83
C GLN A 651 12.39 33.79 49.53
N LYS A 652 12.17 34.13 48.25
CA LYS A 652 11.03 34.97 47.83
C LYS A 652 9.69 34.33 48.16
N GLN A 653 9.55 33.01 48.02
CA GLN A 653 8.33 32.30 48.41
C GLN A 653 8.12 32.34 49.92
N LEU A 654 9.15 32.09 50.73
CA LEU A 654 9.08 32.18 52.18
C LEU A 654 8.76 33.59 52.66
N ASP A 655 9.29 34.63 52.01
CA ASP A 655 9.00 36.01 52.36
C ASP A 655 7.59 36.42 51.92
N ALA A 656 7.11 35.96 50.76
CA ALA A 656 5.72 36.13 50.35
C ALA A 656 4.74 35.40 51.29
N ASP A 657 5.09 34.22 51.78
CA ASP A 657 4.30 33.48 52.77
C ASP A 657 4.32 34.14 54.14
N LYS A 658 5.45 34.71 54.57
CA LYS A 658 5.51 35.53 55.79
C LYS A 658 4.67 36.80 55.67
N GLU A 659 4.69 37.48 54.52
CA GLU A 659 3.84 38.64 54.28
C GLU A 659 2.36 38.27 54.31
N ARG A 660 1.97 37.14 53.69
CA ARG A 660 0.61 36.61 53.76
C ARG A 660 0.20 36.31 55.20
N MET A 661 1.05 35.60 55.95
CA MET A 661 0.75 35.31 57.36
C MET A 661 0.71 36.57 58.23
N TRP A 662 1.53 37.59 57.93
CA TRP A 662 1.49 38.88 58.63
C TRP A 662 0.20 39.65 58.30
N LEU A 663 -0.22 39.66 57.04
CA LEU A 663 -1.49 40.28 56.61
C LEU A 663 -2.68 39.54 57.22
N GLU A 664 -2.65 38.21 57.24
CA GLU A 664 -3.69 37.38 57.84
C GLU A 664 -3.74 37.58 59.36
N ARG A 665 -2.59 37.69 60.03
CA ARG A 665 -2.52 38.00 61.46
C ARG A 665 -3.03 39.41 61.78
N ASN A 666 -2.70 40.40 60.96
CA ASN A 666 -3.17 41.77 61.17
C ASN A 666 -4.66 41.91 60.87
N THR A 667 -5.16 41.28 59.81
CA THR A 667 -6.59 41.27 59.50
C THR A 667 -7.40 40.47 60.51
N THR A 668 -6.85 39.39 61.08
CA THR A 668 -7.49 38.66 62.19
C THR A 668 -7.46 39.45 63.49
N LEU A 669 -6.37 40.19 63.78
CA LEU A 669 -6.31 41.11 64.92
C LEU A 669 -7.28 42.29 64.76
N GLU A 670 -7.36 42.91 63.57
CA GLU A 670 -8.34 43.96 63.29
C GLU A 670 -9.77 43.43 63.38
N LYS A 671 -10.05 42.24 62.84
CA LYS A 671 -11.37 41.60 63.01
C LYS A 671 -11.66 41.29 64.47
N ALA A 672 -10.68 40.85 65.25
CA ALA A 672 -10.85 40.60 66.68
C ALA A 672 -11.07 41.90 67.47
N VAL A 673 -10.41 43.01 67.10
CA VAL A 673 -10.64 44.33 67.68
C VAL A 673 -12.03 44.85 67.33
N ILE A 674 -12.46 44.71 66.07
CA ILE A 674 -13.82 45.07 65.63
C ILE A 674 -14.87 44.20 66.33
N ASP A 675 -14.61 42.90 66.51
CA ASP A 675 -15.53 41.98 67.18
C ASP A 675 -15.59 42.24 68.69
N VAL A 676 -14.48 42.60 69.33
CA VAL A 676 -14.45 43.02 70.74
C VAL A 676 -15.09 44.40 70.93
N GLU A 677 -14.82 45.38 70.07
CA GLU A 677 -15.51 46.68 70.09
C GLU A 677 -17.01 46.53 69.79
N GLY A 678 -17.37 45.60 68.90
CA GLY A 678 -18.73 45.20 68.61
C GLY A 678 -19.40 44.63 69.87
N ARG A 679 -18.76 43.68 70.56
CA ARG A 679 -19.27 43.10 71.81
C ARG A 679 -19.33 44.10 72.96
N ILE A 680 -18.37 45.02 73.08
CA ILE A 680 -18.39 46.09 74.10
C ILE A 680 -19.49 47.12 73.80
N LYS A 681 -19.68 47.52 72.53
CA LYS A 681 -20.81 48.37 72.12
C LYS A 681 -22.14 47.65 72.33
N GLN A 682 -22.21 46.36 72.05
CA GLN A 682 -23.41 45.55 72.21
C GLN A 682 -23.74 45.30 73.69
N GLN A 683 -22.75 45.15 74.57
CA GLN A 683 -22.97 45.07 76.02
C GLN A 683 -23.42 46.41 76.62
N ARG A 684 -22.88 47.55 76.15
CA ARG A 684 -23.33 48.89 76.56
C ARG A 684 -24.73 49.20 76.05
N MET A 685 -25.02 48.90 74.78
CA MET A 685 -26.37 49.03 74.21
C MET A 685 -27.36 48.09 74.88
N ASN A 686 -26.99 46.85 75.19
CA ASN A 686 -27.90 45.92 75.87
C ASN A 686 -28.24 46.38 77.30
N GLN A 687 -27.30 46.96 78.05
CA GLN A 687 -27.59 47.54 79.38
C GLN A 687 -28.44 48.82 79.32
N ASP A 688 -28.22 49.66 78.31
CA ASP A 688 -29.02 50.88 78.10
C ASP A 688 -30.45 50.56 77.57
N ILE A 689 -30.59 49.49 76.77
CA ILE A 689 -31.86 49.02 76.22
C ILE A 689 -32.71 48.36 77.31
N GLU A 690 -32.13 47.59 78.23
CA GLU A 690 -32.87 46.91 79.31
C GLU A 690 -33.49 47.92 80.31
N MET A 691 -32.74 48.98 80.64
CA MET A 691 -33.21 50.07 81.52
C MET A 691 -34.23 51.00 80.86
N ALA A 692 -34.10 51.24 79.55
CA ALA A 692 -35.07 52.04 78.77
C ALA A 692 -36.37 51.26 78.49
N GLN A 693 -36.30 49.95 78.26
CA GLN A 693 -37.46 49.09 78.05
C GLN A 693 -38.34 48.96 79.30
N LEU A 694 -37.74 48.99 80.50
CA LEU A 694 -38.48 48.97 81.77
C LEU A 694 -39.31 50.24 82.00
N GLN A 695 -38.87 51.39 81.48
CA GLN A 695 -39.58 52.68 81.59
C GLN A 695 -40.57 52.90 80.44
N ALA A 696 -40.29 52.41 79.23
CA ALA A 696 -41.15 52.53 78.06
C ALA A 696 -42.40 51.63 78.13
N GLN A 697 -42.32 50.47 78.79
CA GLN A 697 -43.46 49.57 78.99
C GLN A 697 -44.59 50.20 79.84
N PHE A 698 -44.29 51.20 80.68
CA PHE A 698 -45.30 51.93 81.47
C PHE A 698 -46.09 52.99 80.68
N GLN A 699 -45.56 53.48 79.55
CA GLN A 699 -46.22 54.51 78.73
C GLN A 699 -46.89 53.91 77.47
N ALA A 700 -46.33 52.83 76.92
CA ALA A 700 -46.82 52.20 75.69
C ALA A 700 -48.18 51.47 75.83
N GLU A 701 -48.67 51.22 77.05
CA GLU A 701 -50.01 50.67 77.25
C GLU A 701 -51.15 51.69 77.03
N LYS A 702 -50.87 53.00 76.97
CA LYS A 702 -51.91 54.05 76.85
C LYS A 702 -52.26 54.48 75.43
N ASP A 703 -51.30 54.51 74.51
CA ASP A 703 -51.51 55.07 73.15
C ASP A 703 -51.63 54.02 72.05
N LYS A 704 -51.83 52.78 72.50
CA LYS A 704 -52.74 51.82 71.89
C LYS A 704 -53.84 52.55 71.08
N VAL A 705 -54.15 51.91 69.98
CA VAL A 705 -55.52 51.83 69.45
C VAL A 705 -55.94 52.92 68.48
N MET A 706 -55.49 54.17 68.53
CA MET A 706 -56.27 55.20 67.79
C MET A 706 -55.81 55.58 66.37
N THR A 707 -54.53 55.51 66.01
CA THR A 707 -54.07 56.28 64.84
C THR A 707 -53.51 55.49 63.66
N ALA A 708 -53.17 54.21 63.82
CA ALA A 708 -52.58 53.44 62.70
C ALA A 708 -53.61 52.66 61.85
N LEU A 709 -54.89 52.65 62.26
CA LEU A 709 -56.01 52.01 61.55
C LEU A 709 -56.38 52.67 60.20
N GLN A 710 -55.76 53.81 59.83
CA GLN A 710 -56.17 54.59 58.65
C GLN A 710 -55.11 54.81 57.57
N ALA A 711 -53.84 54.44 57.77
CA ALA A 711 -52.77 54.76 56.79
C ALA A 711 -52.23 53.54 56.00
N ILE A 712 -52.64 52.33 56.37
CA ILE A 712 -52.13 51.09 55.76
C ILE A 712 -52.89 50.71 54.47
N PHE A 713 -53.97 51.41 54.11
CA PHE A 713 -54.89 50.94 53.06
C PHE A 713 -54.55 51.30 51.60
N ASP A 714 -53.63 52.22 51.30
CA ASP A 714 -53.66 52.82 49.96
C ASP A 714 -52.50 52.56 48.98
N ASN A 715 -51.37 51.90 49.31
CA ASN A 715 -50.28 51.87 48.30
C ASN A 715 -49.24 50.72 48.27
N LEU A 716 -49.60 49.50 48.67
CA LEU A 716 -48.71 48.33 48.45
C LEU A 716 -49.43 47.14 47.79
N GLY A 717 -50.41 47.43 46.92
CA GLY A 717 -51.45 46.48 46.52
C GLY A 717 -51.43 45.88 45.11
N SER A 718 -50.46 46.11 44.21
CA SER A 718 -50.65 45.70 42.79
C SER A 718 -49.54 44.91 42.07
N GLY A 719 -48.36 44.66 42.64
CA GLY A 719 -47.26 44.01 41.90
C GLY A 719 -46.78 42.64 42.40
N PHE A 720 -46.89 42.37 43.71
CA PHE A 720 -46.21 41.24 44.35
C PHE A 720 -47.14 40.06 44.71
N MET A 721 -48.46 40.29 44.73
CA MET A 721 -49.44 39.26 45.09
C MET A 721 -49.90 38.36 43.92
N VAL A 722 -49.52 38.67 42.68
CA VAL A 722 -49.83 37.79 41.53
C VAL A 722 -48.88 36.57 41.47
N LEU A 723 -47.73 36.62 42.17
CA LEU A 723 -46.75 35.52 42.19
C LEU A 723 -46.79 34.67 43.47
N MET A 724 -47.54 35.09 44.50
CA MET A 724 -47.71 34.35 45.76
C MET A 724 -49.07 33.64 45.91
N ALA A 725 -50.00 33.82 44.96
CA ALA A 725 -51.33 33.20 45.03
C ALA A 725 -51.42 31.81 44.36
N ASP A 726 -50.39 31.40 43.62
CA ASP A 726 -50.41 30.17 42.83
C ASP A 726 -49.25 29.26 43.28
N THR A 727 -49.54 28.40 44.26
CA THR A 727 -48.59 27.41 44.80
C THR A 727 -47.99 26.53 43.70
N ASP A 728 -48.70 26.34 42.59
CA ASP A 728 -48.22 25.56 41.45
C ASP A 728 -47.16 26.30 40.63
N LYS A 729 -47.26 27.63 40.48
CA LYS A 729 -46.27 28.43 39.73
C LYS A 729 -45.00 28.67 40.52
N LEU A 730 -45.11 28.85 41.84
CA LEU A 730 -43.96 28.98 42.73
C LEU A 730 -43.17 27.66 42.81
N MET A 731 -43.87 26.52 42.93
CA MET A 731 -43.22 25.20 42.94
C MET A 731 -42.58 24.84 41.60
N LYS A 732 -43.17 25.24 40.47
CA LYS A 732 -42.56 25.08 39.14
C LYS A 732 -41.31 25.94 38.95
N PHE A 733 -41.30 27.17 39.49
CA PHE A 733 -40.14 28.06 39.44
C PHE A 733 -38.97 27.54 40.28
N ILE A 734 -39.24 27.13 41.53
CA ILE A 734 -38.23 26.54 42.42
C ILE A 734 -37.78 25.16 41.90
N GLY A 735 -38.71 24.33 41.43
CA GLY A 735 -38.43 23.02 40.84
C GLY A 735 -37.59 23.11 39.56
N SER A 736 -37.82 24.13 38.72
CA SER A 736 -37.01 24.40 37.52
C SER A 736 -35.57 24.78 37.89
N PHE A 737 -35.38 25.62 38.92
CA PHE A 737 -34.05 26.04 39.36
C PHE A 737 -33.25 24.89 39.99
N VAL A 738 -33.92 24.03 40.78
CA VAL A 738 -33.30 22.84 41.37
C VAL A 738 -33.00 21.79 40.30
N ALA A 739 -33.88 21.56 39.33
CA ALA A 739 -33.65 20.62 38.23
C ALA A 739 -32.49 21.07 37.31
N LEU A 740 -32.35 22.37 37.07
CA LEU A 740 -31.24 22.93 36.30
C LEU A 740 -29.90 22.74 37.03
N ALA A 741 -29.86 23.01 38.33
CA ALA A 741 -28.67 22.80 39.16
C ALA A 741 -28.29 21.31 39.26
N PHE A 742 -29.27 20.41 39.41
CA PHE A 742 -29.05 18.97 39.42
C PHE A 742 -28.58 18.45 38.05
N GLY A 743 -29.16 18.95 36.96
CA GLY A 743 -28.79 18.57 35.59
C GLY A 743 -27.35 18.95 35.24
N ILE A 744 -26.89 20.13 35.64
CA ILE A 744 -25.51 20.60 35.41
C ILE A 744 -24.51 19.80 36.27
N TYR A 745 -24.85 19.47 37.51
CA TYR A 745 -23.99 18.67 38.39
C TYR A 745 -23.90 17.20 37.94
N PHE A 746 -25.02 16.61 37.52
CA PHE A 746 -25.08 15.22 37.07
C PHE A 746 -24.39 15.01 35.72
N THR A 747 -24.52 15.94 34.77
CA THR A 747 -23.83 15.85 33.46
C THR A 747 -22.31 15.97 33.63
N ARG A 748 -21.83 16.85 34.51
CA ARG A 748 -20.40 17.04 34.75
C ARG A 748 -19.73 15.80 35.38
N GLU A 749 -20.40 15.14 36.31
CA GLU A 749 -19.87 13.94 36.97
C GLU A 749 -20.10 12.67 36.14
N ALA A 750 -21.20 12.61 35.37
CA ALA A 750 -21.45 11.53 34.41
C ALA A 750 -20.40 11.52 33.29
N ILE A 751 -20.00 12.67 32.72
CA ILE A 751 -18.99 12.74 31.65
C ILE A 751 -17.61 12.24 32.13
N ARG A 752 -17.24 12.52 33.38
CA ARG A 752 -15.96 12.07 33.98
C ARG A 752 -15.89 10.56 34.19
N ILE A 753 -17.00 9.94 34.60
CA ILE A 753 -17.10 8.50 34.84
C ILE A 753 -17.33 7.72 33.53
N SER A 754 -18.02 8.32 32.55
CA SER A 754 -18.34 7.68 31.27
C SER A 754 -17.12 7.52 30.38
N GLY A 755 -16.25 8.53 30.29
CA GLY A 755 -15.09 8.51 29.38
C GLY A 755 -14.10 7.38 29.69
N GLN A 756 -13.85 7.09 30.97
CA GLN A 756 -12.87 6.07 31.38
C GLN A 756 -13.44 4.64 31.39
N LEU A 757 -14.76 4.48 31.49
CA LEU A 757 -15.42 3.17 31.51
C LEU A 757 -15.81 2.66 30.12
N VAL A 758 -16.06 3.59 29.18
CA VAL A 758 -16.53 3.30 27.81
C VAL A 758 -15.36 2.87 26.91
N GLU A 759 -14.18 3.49 27.03
CA GLU A 759 -13.00 3.09 26.24
C GLU A 759 -12.44 1.71 26.61
N GLN A 760 -12.49 1.32 27.89
CA GLN A 760 -11.87 0.07 28.35
C GLN A 760 -12.78 -1.17 28.23
N ARG A 761 -14.10 -1.00 28.04
CA ARG A 761 -15.06 -2.12 28.02
C ARG A 761 -15.59 -2.48 26.63
N LEU A 762 -15.41 -1.65 25.60
CA LEU A 762 -16.19 -1.76 24.36
C LEU A 762 -15.37 -2.07 23.09
N GLY A 763 -14.04 -1.90 23.12
CA GLY A 763 -13.16 -2.22 21.99
C GLY A 763 -12.50 -3.60 22.12
N LYS A 764 -12.35 -4.32 20.99
CA LYS A 764 -11.38 -5.42 20.87
C LYS A 764 -9.96 -4.81 20.85
N PRO A 765 -9.00 -5.27 21.68
CA PRO A 765 -7.62 -4.82 21.58
C PRO A 765 -7.04 -5.11 20.19
N SER A 766 -6.13 -4.29 19.68
CA SER A 766 -5.61 -4.42 18.30
C SER A 766 -4.92 -5.77 18.05
N LEU A 767 -4.27 -6.32 19.08
CA LEU A 767 -3.61 -7.63 19.06
C LEU A 767 -4.57 -8.83 18.97
N VAL A 768 -5.87 -8.64 19.24
CA VAL A 768 -6.84 -9.74 19.26
C VAL A 768 -7.44 -9.94 17.87
N ARG A 769 -7.04 -11.03 17.21
CA ARG A 769 -7.60 -11.45 15.91
C ARG A 769 -9.04 -11.95 16.05
N GLU A 770 -9.32 -12.73 17.09
CA GLU A 770 -10.63 -13.36 17.32
C GLU A 770 -10.96 -13.41 18.81
N THR A 771 -12.23 -13.20 19.18
CA THR A 771 -12.68 -13.34 20.57
C THR A 771 -14.15 -13.76 20.67
N SER A 772 -14.49 -14.51 21.72
CA SER A 772 -15.89 -14.77 22.10
C SER A 772 -16.61 -13.53 22.65
N ARG A 773 -15.87 -12.46 23.00
CA ARG A 773 -16.44 -11.24 23.58
C ARG A 773 -16.94 -10.31 22.48
N ARG A 774 -18.26 -10.20 22.33
CA ARG A 774 -18.88 -9.19 21.46
C ARG A 774 -18.82 -7.81 22.13
N GLY A 775 -18.36 -6.79 21.38
CA GLY A 775 -18.33 -5.40 21.83
C GLY A 775 -19.74 -4.79 21.98
N GLY A 776 -19.83 -3.66 22.68
CA GLY A 776 -21.11 -2.95 22.91
C GLY A 776 -21.79 -3.26 24.24
N LEU A 777 -22.67 -2.35 24.68
CA LEU A 777 -23.52 -2.50 25.87
C LEU A 777 -24.38 -3.78 25.82
N TYR A 778 -24.83 -4.17 24.62
CA TYR A 778 -25.59 -5.38 24.34
C TYR A 778 -24.79 -6.69 24.58
N GLY A 779 -23.50 -6.70 24.28
CA GLY A 779 -22.62 -7.86 24.53
C GLY A 779 -22.31 -8.05 26.02
N TRP A 780 -22.11 -6.95 26.75
CA TRP A 780 -21.89 -6.96 28.20
C TRP A 780 -23.14 -7.44 28.97
N LEU A 781 -24.33 -6.90 28.63
CA LEU A 781 -25.60 -7.34 29.23
C LEU A 781 -25.85 -8.82 28.96
N ARG A 782 -25.68 -9.29 27.72
CA ARG A 782 -25.92 -10.68 27.36
C ARG A 782 -24.94 -11.65 28.03
N SER A 783 -23.67 -11.27 28.24
CA SER A 783 -22.71 -12.10 28.97
C SER A 783 -23.11 -12.41 30.41
N TRP A 784 -23.98 -11.60 31.02
CA TRP A 784 -24.55 -11.84 32.35
C TRP A 784 -25.76 -12.79 32.32
N PHE A 785 -26.47 -12.88 31.19
CA PHE A 785 -27.69 -13.67 31.05
C PHE A 785 -27.51 -14.98 30.27
N ASP A 786 -26.45 -15.13 29.45
CA ASP A 786 -26.19 -16.37 28.71
C ASP A 786 -25.71 -17.49 29.65
N LYS A 787 -26.61 -18.47 29.86
CA LYS A 787 -26.29 -19.75 30.49
C LYS A 787 -25.15 -20.42 29.70
N PRO A 788 -24.14 -21.01 30.38
CA PRO A 788 -23.11 -21.76 29.68
C PRO A 788 -23.78 -22.87 28.87
N LEU A 789 -23.51 -22.89 27.56
CA LEU A 789 -23.88 -24.00 26.67
C LEU A 789 -23.45 -25.32 27.33
N GLY A 790 -24.35 -26.30 27.31
CA GLY A 790 -24.13 -27.61 27.90
C GLY A 790 -22.84 -28.22 27.39
N VAL A 791 -22.16 -28.97 28.26
CA VAL A 791 -20.93 -29.67 27.93
C VAL A 791 -21.29 -30.81 26.99
N GLU A 792 -21.28 -30.55 25.69
CA GLU A 792 -21.01 -31.64 24.76
C GLU A 792 -19.52 -32.00 24.89
N PRO A 793 -19.16 -33.29 24.77
CA PRO A 793 -17.77 -33.73 24.74
C PRO A 793 -16.99 -32.98 23.65
N LEU A 794 -15.66 -33.13 23.63
CA LEU A 794 -14.78 -32.66 22.55
C LEU A 794 -15.07 -33.39 21.20
N SER A 795 -16.35 -33.62 20.83
CA SER A 795 -16.81 -34.42 19.69
C SER A 795 -16.23 -33.93 18.37
N ASP A 796 -16.03 -32.63 18.25
CA ASP A 796 -15.56 -31.98 17.03
C ASP A 796 -14.03 -31.92 16.97
N VAL A 797 -13.33 -32.45 17.98
CA VAL A 797 -11.87 -32.43 18.08
C VAL A 797 -11.35 -33.86 18.18
N VAL A 798 -10.72 -34.34 17.11
CA VAL A 798 -10.08 -35.64 17.09
C VAL A 798 -8.61 -35.48 17.50
N VAL A 799 -8.25 -36.07 18.64
CA VAL A 799 -6.88 -36.11 19.18
C VAL A 799 -6.58 -37.51 19.72
N HIS A 800 -5.30 -37.78 19.98
CA HIS A 800 -4.84 -38.99 20.67
C HIS A 800 -5.60 -39.25 21.97
N ALA A 801 -6.01 -40.49 22.20
CA ALA A 801 -6.84 -40.88 23.36
C ALA A 801 -6.20 -40.49 24.71
N ALA A 802 -4.87 -40.57 24.81
CA ALA A 802 -4.12 -40.13 25.99
C ALA A 802 -4.22 -38.61 26.20
N LEU A 803 -4.11 -37.83 25.12
CA LEU A 803 -4.24 -36.39 25.14
C LEU A 803 -5.70 -35.96 25.39
N GLU A 804 -6.67 -36.65 24.81
CA GLU A 804 -8.11 -36.43 25.02
C GLU A 804 -8.47 -36.52 26.51
N THR A 805 -7.99 -37.57 27.18
CA THR A 805 -8.19 -37.78 28.62
C THR A 805 -7.58 -36.63 29.43
N ARG A 806 -6.37 -36.17 29.04
CA ARG A 806 -5.68 -35.06 29.71
C ARG A 806 -6.42 -33.73 29.49
N LEU A 807 -6.89 -33.45 28.28
CA LEU A 807 -7.68 -32.27 27.93
C LEU A 807 -9.01 -32.24 28.68
N TYR A 808 -9.69 -33.38 28.80
CA TYR A 808 -10.91 -33.48 29.58
C TYR A 808 -10.66 -33.16 31.05
N ASN A 809 -9.58 -33.70 31.63
CA ASN A 809 -9.19 -33.39 33.01
C ASN A 809 -8.83 -31.92 33.20
N LEU A 810 -8.15 -31.29 32.23
CA LEU A 810 -7.84 -29.86 32.24
C LEU A 810 -9.08 -28.99 32.10
N ALA A 811 -10.02 -29.32 31.22
CA ALA A 811 -11.28 -28.60 31.09
C ALA A 811 -12.10 -28.70 32.39
N LYS A 812 -12.14 -29.90 32.99
CA LYS A 812 -12.81 -30.13 34.28
C LYS A 812 -12.14 -29.37 35.42
N SER A 813 -10.82 -29.39 35.50
CA SER A 813 -10.06 -28.69 36.55
C SER A 813 -10.22 -27.18 36.40
N THR A 814 -10.17 -26.65 35.18
CA THR A 814 -10.34 -25.22 34.88
C THR A 814 -11.76 -24.75 35.19
N LYS A 815 -12.77 -25.54 34.83
CA LYS A 815 -14.17 -25.28 35.19
C LYS A 815 -14.37 -25.28 36.71
N ASN A 816 -13.75 -26.23 37.42
CA ASN A 816 -13.77 -26.28 38.87
C ASN A 816 -13.01 -25.10 39.50
N ALA A 817 -11.87 -24.71 38.95
CA ALA A 817 -11.09 -23.56 39.40
C ALA A 817 -11.91 -22.28 39.28
N LYS A 818 -12.57 -22.08 38.13
CA LYS A 818 -13.53 -20.99 37.93
C LYS A 818 -14.65 -21.00 38.98
N LYS A 819 -15.28 -22.16 39.19
CA LYS A 819 -16.40 -22.31 40.14
C LYS A 819 -16.01 -21.96 41.58
N HIS A 820 -14.77 -22.28 41.98
CA HIS A 820 -14.29 -22.07 43.35
C HIS A 820 -13.35 -20.86 43.49
N GLY A 821 -13.18 -20.06 42.43
CA GLY A 821 -12.29 -18.90 42.44
C GLY A 821 -10.82 -19.25 42.70
N ALA A 822 -10.34 -20.38 42.20
CA ALA A 822 -8.92 -20.75 42.22
C ALA A 822 -8.20 -20.13 41.01
N PRO A 823 -6.88 -19.86 41.11
CA PRO A 823 -6.08 -19.39 39.97
C PRO A 823 -6.10 -20.34 38.77
N TYR A 824 -5.99 -19.80 37.58
CA TYR A 824 -5.92 -20.57 36.34
C TYR A 824 -4.48 -20.99 36.04
N ARG A 825 -4.34 -22.18 35.46
CA ARG A 825 -3.05 -22.74 35.04
C ARG A 825 -2.71 -22.31 33.62
N HIS A 826 -1.49 -21.88 33.39
CA HIS A 826 -0.98 -21.53 32.06
C HIS A 826 -0.51 -22.77 31.30
N LEU A 827 -0.82 -22.85 30.01
CA LEU A 827 -0.59 -24.03 29.18
C LEU A 827 0.35 -23.76 28.01
N LEU A 828 1.20 -24.73 27.70
CA LEU A 828 1.98 -24.78 26.46
C LEU A 828 1.46 -25.89 25.56
N LEU A 829 1.04 -25.56 24.34
CA LEU A 829 0.66 -26.50 23.30
C LEU A 829 1.80 -26.55 22.27
N TYR A 830 2.46 -27.70 22.12
CA TYR A 830 3.58 -27.82 21.19
C TYR A 830 3.45 -29.06 20.31
N GLY A 831 4.06 -29.02 19.14
CA GLY A 831 4.05 -30.11 18.16
C GLY A 831 3.93 -29.60 16.73
N PRO A 832 3.90 -30.47 15.71
CA PRO A 832 3.88 -30.08 14.31
C PRO A 832 2.71 -29.15 13.94
N PRO A 833 2.83 -28.34 12.87
CA PRO A 833 1.76 -27.47 12.42
C PRO A 833 0.56 -28.29 11.93
N GLY A 834 -0.65 -27.78 12.17
CA GLY A 834 -1.88 -28.41 11.66
C GLY A 834 -2.43 -29.58 12.47
N THR A 835 -1.96 -29.79 13.71
CA THR A 835 -2.44 -30.82 14.64
C THR A 835 -3.60 -30.37 15.55
N GLY A 836 -4.18 -29.19 15.31
CA GLY A 836 -5.38 -28.73 16.02
C GLY A 836 -5.15 -27.93 17.31
N LYS A 837 -3.92 -27.49 17.60
CA LYS A 837 -3.57 -26.68 18.80
C LYS A 837 -4.54 -25.50 19.05
N THR A 838 -4.75 -24.66 18.04
CA THR A 838 -5.64 -23.49 18.09
C THR A 838 -7.12 -23.89 18.31
N MET A 839 -7.56 -24.98 17.69
CA MET A 839 -8.94 -25.49 17.84
C MET A 839 -9.18 -26.02 19.26
N VAL A 840 -8.21 -26.73 19.82
CA VAL A 840 -8.28 -27.26 21.19
C VAL A 840 -8.34 -26.12 22.22
N ALA A 841 -7.55 -25.06 22.03
CA ALA A 841 -7.61 -23.88 22.92
C ALA A 841 -9.00 -23.23 22.92
N LYS A 842 -9.64 -23.05 21.76
CA LYS A 842 -11.01 -22.54 21.65
C LYS A 842 -12.00 -23.44 22.40
N ARG A 843 -11.93 -24.75 22.17
CA ARG A 843 -12.85 -25.71 22.81
C ARG A 843 -12.62 -25.81 24.30
N LEU A 844 -11.37 -25.72 24.77
CA LEU A 844 -11.05 -25.68 26.19
C LEU A 844 -11.69 -24.47 26.88
N ALA A 845 -11.66 -23.28 26.26
CA ALA A 845 -12.33 -22.09 26.79
C ALA A 845 -13.85 -22.32 26.90
N ILE A 846 -14.48 -22.80 25.82
CA ILE A 846 -15.93 -23.07 25.76
C ILE A 846 -16.35 -24.09 26.82
N CYS A 847 -15.68 -25.25 26.90
CA CYS A 847 -15.97 -26.31 27.87
C CYS A 847 -15.75 -25.86 29.32
N SER A 848 -14.77 -24.98 29.55
CA SER A 848 -14.49 -24.38 30.85
C SER A 848 -15.40 -23.20 31.19
N GLY A 849 -16.22 -22.75 30.22
CA GLY A 849 -17.12 -21.62 30.33
C GLY A 849 -16.41 -20.26 30.41
N MET A 850 -15.15 -20.17 29.97
CA MET A 850 -14.35 -18.95 29.90
C MET A 850 -14.56 -18.24 28.56
N ASP A 851 -14.30 -16.95 28.50
CA ASP A 851 -14.13 -16.25 27.23
C ASP A 851 -12.81 -16.65 26.58
N TYR A 852 -12.63 -16.43 25.28
CA TYR A 852 -11.33 -16.59 24.61
C TYR A 852 -10.93 -15.34 23.85
N ALA A 853 -9.63 -15.14 23.71
CA ALA A 853 -9.00 -14.14 22.86
C ALA A 853 -7.78 -14.77 22.17
N ILE A 854 -7.74 -14.70 20.85
CA ILE A 854 -6.68 -15.29 20.04
C ILE A 854 -5.84 -14.18 19.43
N MET A 855 -4.54 -14.27 19.62
CA MET A 855 -3.53 -13.42 18.99
C MET A 855 -2.44 -14.27 18.35
N SER A 856 -1.72 -13.72 17.37
CA SER A 856 -0.52 -14.34 16.82
C SER A 856 0.71 -13.61 17.32
N GLY A 857 1.77 -14.36 17.65
CA GLY A 857 3.06 -13.80 18.01
C GLY A 857 3.68 -12.97 16.89
N GLY A 858 3.34 -13.26 15.62
CA GLY A 858 3.76 -12.46 14.47
C GLY A 858 3.21 -11.03 14.48
N ASP A 859 2.07 -10.78 15.12
CA ASP A 859 1.46 -9.44 15.18
C ASP A 859 2.18 -8.50 16.15
N VAL A 860 3.00 -9.04 17.06
CA VAL A 860 3.72 -8.25 18.07
C VAL A 860 4.97 -7.59 17.47
N GLY A 861 5.60 -8.21 16.48
CA GLY A 861 6.83 -7.71 15.85
C GLY A 861 6.67 -6.35 15.15
N PRO A 862 5.68 -6.19 14.25
CA PRO A 862 5.45 -4.93 13.51
C PRO A 862 5.12 -3.72 14.39
N LEU A 863 4.61 -3.93 15.61
CA LEU A 863 4.21 -2.86 16.51
C LEU A 863 5.40 -2.11 17.16
N GLY A 864 6.63 -2.65 17.09
CA GLY A 864 7.82 -1.98 17.61
C GLY A 864 7.66 -1.57 19.09
N SER A 865 7.83 -0.28 19.39
CA SER A 865 7.68 0.26 20.76
C SER A 865 6.25 0.13 21.31
N ASP A 866 5.24 0.13 20.43
CA ASP A 866 3.83 0.15 20.84
C ASP A 866 3.33 -1.24 21.25
N ALA A 867 4.10 -2.29 20.95
CA ALA A 867 3.83 -3.67 21.36
C ALA A 867 3.60 -3.81 22.87
N VAL A 868 4.35 -3.04 23.67
CA VAL A 868 4.23 -3.03 25.14
C VAL A 868 2.86 -2.48 25.55
N THR A 869 2.48 -1.34 24.98
CA THR A 869 1.20 -0.67 25.28
C THR A 869 0.01 -1.57 24.94
N GLU A 870 0.05 -2.22 23.78
CA GLU A 870 -1.00 -3.12 23.33
C GLU A 870 -1.08 -4.41 24.17
N LEU A 871 0.06 -4.97 24.59
CA LEU A 871 0.07 -6.09 25.54
C LEU A 871 -0.55 -5.68 26.87
N HIS A 872 -0.22 -4.51 27.42
CA HIS A 872 -0.87 -4.00 28.63
C HIS A 872 -2.37 -3.76 28.43
N ALA A 873 -2.81 -3.29 27.26
CA ALA A 873 -4.22 -3.13 26.93
C ALA A 873 -4.95 -4.48 26.87
N LEU A 874 -4.35 -5.50 26.24
CA LEU A 874 -4.86 -6.87 26.18
C LEU A 874 -5.09 -7.44 27.58
N PHE A 875 -4.09 -7.36 28.47
CA PHE A 875 -4.22 -7.88 29.83
C PHE A 875 -5.26 -7.12 30.64
N ARG A 876 -5.31 -5.78 30.59
CA ARG A 876 -6.38 -5.01 31.26
C ARG A 876 -7.76 -5.40 30.76
N TRP A 877 -7.90 -5.56 29.45
CA TRP A 877 -9.15 -5.98 28.83
C TRP A 877 -9.54 -7.41 29.27
N ALA A 878 -8.58 -8.33 29.35
CA ALA A 878 -8.81 -9.69 29.83
C ALA A 878 -9.23 -9.73 31.30
N GLN A 879 -8.59 -8.92 32.15
CA GLN A 879 -8.89 -8.80 33.57
C GLN A 879 -10.30 -8.24 33.85
N ALA A 880 -10.85 -7.47 32.91
CA ALA A 880 -12.20 -6.92 33.02
C ALA A 880 -13.32 -7.95 32.73
N SER A 881 -13.03 -9.17 32.26
CA SER A 881 -14.07 -10.17 32.01
C SER A 881 -14.56 -10.82 33.32
N PRO A 882 -15.88 -10.88 33.55
CA PRO A 882 -16.45 -11.59 34.70
C PRO A 882 -16.36 -13.13 34.56
N ARG A 883 -16.18 -13.64 33.33
CA ARG A 883 -16.09 -15.09 33.06
C ARG A 883 -14.66 -15.62 33.12
N GLY A 884 -13.67 -14.73 33.20
CA GLY A 884 -12.26 -15.03 32.94
C GLY A 884 -11.99 -15.25 31.45
N VAL A 885 -10.80 -14.90 30.97
CA VAL A 885 -10.43 -15.00 29.54
C VAL A 885 -9.27 -15.98 29.33
N LEU A 886 -9.41 -16.89 28.38
CA LEU A 886 -8.31 -17.69 27.83
C LEU A 886 -7.64 -16.88 26.72
N ILE A 887 -6.42 -16.42 26.98
CA ILE A 887 -5.58 -15.71 26.01
C ILE A 887 -4.73 -16.75 25.29
N PHE A 888 -4.99 -16.96 24.01
CA PHE A 888 -4.25 -17.88 23.16
C PHE A 888 -3.26 -17.12 22.27
N ILE A 889 -1.97 -17.45 22.39
CA ILE A 889 -0.89 -16.87 21.58
C ILE A 889 -0.39 -17.95 20.62
N ASP A 890 -0.73 -17.81 19.33
CA ASP A 890 -0.23 -18.71 18.27
C ASP A 890 1.14 -18.25 17.76
N GLU A 891 1.98 -19.17 17.29
CA GLU A 891 3.35 -18.87 16.79
C GLU A 891 4.17 -18.01 17.76
N ALA A 892 4.12 -18.33 19.05
CA ALA A 892 4.70 -17.49 20.08
C ALA A 892 6.24 -17.37 19.99
N GLU A 893 6.90 -18.32 19.32
CA GLU A 893 8.33 -18.27 19.00
C GLU A 893 8.74 -17.00 18.23
N ALA A 894 7.80 -16.34 17.54
CA ALA A 894 8.05 -15.13 16.77
C ALA A 894 8.58 -13.96 17.61
N PHE A 895 8.15 -13.83 18.87
CA PHE A 895 8.61 -12.77 19.79
C PHE A 895 9.05 -13.27 21.18
N LEU A 896 8.80 -14.54 21.52
CA LEU A 896 9.27 -15.19 22.76
C LEU A 896 10.57 -16.00 22.57
N GLY A 897 11.20 -15.89 21.39
CA GLY A 897 12.35 -16.70 21.01
C GLY A 897 13.69 -16.31 21.66
N CYS A 898 14.45 -17.28 22.16
CA CYS A 898 15.74 -17.13 22.81
C CYS A 898 16.89 -17.02 21.78
N ARG A 899 17.36 -15.81 21.45
CA ARG A 899 18.40 -15.57 20.41
C ARG A 899 19.85 -15.65 20.89
N ALA A 900 20.22 -16.56 21.78
CA ALA A 900 21.64 -16.75 22.13
C ALA A 900 22.45 -17.37 20.96
N THR A 901 21.80 -18.00 19.98
CA THR A 901 22.45 -18.82 18.93
C THR A 901 22.49 -18.19 17.53
N ARG A 902 21.79 -17.06 17.28
CA ARG A 902 21.88 -16.30 16.01
C ARG A 902 22.53 -14.94 16.28
N LYS A 903 23.57 -14.59 15.52
CA LYS A 903 24.38 -13.34 15.57
C LYS A 903 23.60 -12.01 15.43
N THR A 904 22.26 -12.00 15.55
CA THR A 904 21.42 -10.80 15.46
C THR A 904 20.89 -10.44 16.84
N HIS A 905 21.36 -9.31 17.36
CA HIS A 905 20.87 -8.71 18.60
C HIS A 905 19.34 -8.54 18.50
N MET A 906 18.58 -9.08 19.45
CA MET A 906 17.13 -8.86 19.50
C MET A 906 16.85 -7.35 19.56
N SER A 907 15.83 -6.88 18.84
CA SER A 907 15.37 -5.50 18.96
C SER A 907 14.95 -5.23 20.41
N GLU A 908 15.28 -4.05 20.92
CA GLU A 908 14.90 -3.60 22.27
C GLU A 908 13.38 -3.67 22.49
N ALA A 909 12.60 -3.40 21.44
CA ALA A 909 11.15 -3.52 21.42
C ALA A 909 10.64 -4.94 21.76
N MET A 910 11.24 -5.99 21.19
CA MET A 910 10.84 -7.38 21.46
C MET A 910 11.20 -7.80 22.89
N ARG A 911 12.35 -7.34 23.42
CA ARG A 911 12.71 -7.53 24.84
C ARG A 911 11.69 -6.89 25.77
N ASN A 912 11.27 -5.68 25.44
CA ASN A 912 10.29 -4.95 26.24
C ASN A 912 8.90 -5.62 26.19
N ALA A 913 8.49 -6.14 25.02
CA ALA A 913 7.25 -6.91 24.89
C ALA A 913 7.29 -8.22 25.69
N LEU A 914 8.39 -8.97 25.66
CA LEU A 914 8.62 -10.16 26.49
C LEU A 914 8.52 -9.81 27.99
N ASN A 915 9.20 -8.74 28.41
CA ASN A 915 9.14 -8.28 29.80
C ASN A 915 7.72 -7.86 30.22
N ALA A 916 6.96 -7.23 29.33
CA ALA A 916 5.56 -6.88 29.58
C ALA A 916 4.68 -8.13 29.76
N LEU A 917 4.91 -9.18 28.97
CA LEU A 917 4.22 -10.47 29.15
C LEU A 917 4.59 -11.11 30.50
N LEU A 918 5.88 -11.15 30.83
CA LEU A 918 6.40 -11.72 32.09
C LEU A 918 5.90 -10.94 33.32
N PHE A 919 5.71 -9.63 33.19
CA PHE A 919 5.15 -8.80 34.25
C PHE A 919 3.73 -9.25 34.65
N HIS A 920 2.87 -9.56 33.66
CA HIS A 920 1.49 -10.00 33.94
C HIS A 920 1.39 -11.47 34.35
N THR A 921 2.35 -12.32 33.95
CA THR A 921 2.38 -13.75 34.32
C THR A 921 3.21 -14.04 35.57
N GLY A 922 3.84 -13.03 36.18
CA GLY A 922 4.67 -13.19 37.37
C GLY A 922 3.91 -13.62 38.64
N SER A 923 2.58 -13.53 38.64
CA SER A 923 1.73 -13.95 39.77
C SER A 923 0.56 -14.80 39.30
N GLN A 924 0.16 -15.76 40.13
CA GLN A 924 -0.99 -16.62 39.88
C GLN A 924 -2.28 -15.78 39.80
N THR A 925 -2.97 -15.86 38.66
CA THR A 925 -4.16 -15.03 38.37
C THR A 925 -5.44 -15.85 38.29
N LYS A 926 -6.55 -15.25 38.76
CA LYS A 926 -7.91 -15.82 38.64
C LYS A 926 -8.67 -15.24 37.45
N GLN A 927 -8.06 -14.32 36.72
CA GLN A 927 -8.75 -13.50 35.72
C GLN A 927 -8.49 -13.96 34.29
N PHE A 928 -7.31 -14.52 34.02
CA PHE A 928 -7.01 -15.05 32.69
C PHE A 928 -6.20 -16.34 32.74
N MET A 929 -6.33 -17.14 31.69
CA MET A 929 -5.50 -18.31 31.43
C MET A 929 -4.66 -18.01 30.19
N LEU A 930 -3.34 -18.10 30.29
CA LEU A 930 -2.46 -17.99 29.13
C LEU A 930 -2.26 -19.36 28.50
N VAL A 931 -2.49 -19.47 27.19
CA VAL A 931 -2.22 -20.68 26.39
C VAL A 931 -1.31 -20.29 25.24
N ILE A 932 -0.11 -20.86 25.22
CA ILE A 932 0.93 -20.58 24.23
C ILE A 932 0.98 -21.74 23.25
N ALA A 933 0.96 -21.48 21.94
CA ALA A 933 1.21 -22.50 20.92
C ALA A 933 2.52 -22.23 20.17
N THR A 934 3.31 -23.29 19.99
CA THR A 934 4.56 -23.23 19.23
C THR A 934 4.79 -24.51 18.44
N ASN A 935 5.50 -24.41 17.32
CA ASN A 935 6.00 -25.59 16.61
C ASN A 935 7.44 -25.95 17.03
N ARG A 936 8.12 -25.06 17.75
CA ARG A 936 9.54 -25.16 18.14
C ARG A 936 9.72 -24.82 19.62
N PRO A 937 9.36 -25.74 20.54
CA PRO A 937 9.48 -25.49 21.97
C PRO A 937 10.92 -25.16 22.41
N GLU A 938 11.93 -25.65 21.69
CA GLU A 938 13.35 -25.38 21.93
C GLU A 938 13.75 -23.93 21.71
N ASP A 939 13.00 -23.17 20.90
CA ASP A 939 13.29 -21.77 20.62
C ASP A 939 12.76 -20.84 21.75
N LEU A 940 11.92 -21.31 22.67
CA LEU A 940 11.27 -20.47 23.69
C LEU A 940 12.24 -20.04 24.82
N ASP A 941 12.08 -18.81 25.30
CA ASP A 941 12.81 -18.30 26.47
C ASP A 941 12.51 -19.12 27.74
N SER A 942 13.55 -19.46 28.50
CA SER A 942 13.44 -20.21 29.76
C SER A 942 12.53 -19.52 30.78
N ALA A 943 12.50 -18.18 30.80
CA ALA A 943 11.66 -17.40 31.71
C ALA A 943 10.16 -17.58 31.43
N ILE A 944 9.78 -17.90 30.19
CA ILE A 944 8.40 -18.22 29.81
C ILE A 944 8.06 -19.66 30.19
N THR A 945 8.98 -20.60 29.95
CA THR A 945 8.81 -22.00 30.34
C THR A 945 8.59 -22.16 31.85
N ASP A 946 9.28 -21.37 32.68
CA ASP A 946 9.09 -21.34 34.14
C ASP A 946 7.71 -20.82 34.59
N ARG A 947 6.96 -20.14 33.71
CA ARG A 947 5.62 -19.58 33.99
C ARG A 947 4.48 -20.46 33.45
N ILE A 948 4.82 -21.57 32.80
CA ILE A 948 3.86 -22.53 32.26
C ILE A 948 3.69 -23.67 33.25
N ASP A 949 2.44 -23.97 33.63
CA ASP A 949 2.14 -25.03 34.59
C ASP A 949 2.06 -26.42 33.94
N ASP A 950 1.55 -26.49 32.71
CA ASP A 950 1.28 -27.74 32.00
C ASP A 950 1.67 -27.64 30.51
N ALA A 951 2.46 -28.61 30.03
CA ALA A 951 2.83 -28.72 28.61
C ALA A 951 2.13 -29.93 27.95
N LEU A 952 1.49 -29.70 26.80
CA LEU A 952 0.72 -30.66 26.02
C LEU A 952 1.37 -30.85 24.63
N HIS A 953 1.82 -32.07 24.36
CA HIS A 953 2.37 -32.47 23.07
C HIS A 953 1.26 -32.89 22.11
N PHE A 954 1.24 -32.32 20.91
CA PHE A 954 0.33 -32.66 19.82
C PHE A 954 1.09 -33.39 18.73
N GLU A 955 0.93 -34.70 18.69
CA GLU A 955 1.52 -35.55 17.64
C GLU A 955 0.67 -35.53 16.37
N LEU A 956 1.23 -36.05 15.29
CA LEU A 956 0.45 -36.32 14.08
C LEU A 956 -0.60 -37.40 14.37
N PRO A 957 -1.78 -37.33 13.74
CA PRO A 957 -2.87 -38.24 14.02
C PRO A 957 -2.53 -39.68 13.63
N GLU A 958 -2.89 -40.63 14.48
CA GLU A 958 -2.78 -42.07 14.21
C GLU A 958 -3.83 -42.55 13.18
N THR A 959 -3.71 -43.79 12.70
CA THR A 959 -4.59 -44.33 11.65
C THR A 959 -6.07 -44.23 12.03
N ASN A 960 -6.43 -44.57 13.27
CA ASN A 960 -7.81 -44.50 13.73
C ASN A 960 -8.33 -43.06 13.81
N GLU A 961 -7.46 -42.11 14.17
CA GLU A 961 -7.79 -40.68 14.23
C GLU A 961 -7.92 -40.06 12.85
N ARG A 962 -7.06 -40.45 11.90
CA ARG A 962 -7.16 -40.00 10.50
C ARG A 962 -8.46 -40.45 9.86
N ILE A 963 -8.93 -41.67 10.14
CA ILE A 963 -10.24 -42.14 9.68
C ILE A 963 -11.35 -41.25 10.25
N ARG A 964 -11.34 -41.00 11.57
CA ARG A 964 -12.33 -40.10 12.21
C ARG A 964 -12.28 -38.69 11.64
N LEU A 965 -11.09 -38.14 11.37
CA LEU A 965 -10.92 -36.82 10.74
C LEU A 965 -11.45 -36.79 9.31
N LEU A 966 -11.19 -37.84 8.52
CA LEU A 966 -11.74 -37.98 7.17
C LEU A 966 -13.26 -38.02 7.21
N GLU A 967 -13.85 -38.81 8.10
CA GLU A 967 -15.31 -38.89 8.27
C GLU A 967 -15.94 -37.57 8.75
N LEU A 968 -15.30 -36.91 9.71
CA LEU A 968 -15.73 -35.62 10.26
C LEU A 968 -15.79 -34.55 9.15
N TYR A 969 -14.67 -34.31 8.47
CA TYR A 969 -14.58 -33.28 7.44
C TYR A 969 -15.34 -33.65 6.16
N PHE A 970 -15.45 -34.94 5.83
CA PHE A 970 -16.32 -35.38 4.74
C PHE A 970 -17.79 -35.04 5.05
N THR A 971 -18.24 -35.31 6.28
CA THR A 971 -19.62 -34.97 6.68
C THR A 971 -19.85 -33.46 6.69
N GLU A 972 -18.88 -32.68 7.16
CA GLU A 972 -18.95 -31.21 7.22
C GLU A 972 -19.03 -30.56 5.82
N PHE A 973 -18.14 -30.93 4.89
CA PHE A 973 -18.03 -30.26 3.59
C PHE A 973 -18.87 -30.92 2.49
N VAL A 974 -19.01 -32.24 2.53
CA VAL A 974 -19.54 -33.04 1.40
C VAL A 974 -20.83 -33.78 1.77
N GLY A 975 -21.07 -34.03 3.06
CA GLY A 975 -22.20 -34.85 3.53
C GLY A 975 -23.58 -34.33 3.15
N ASN A 976 -23.75 -33.00 3.03
CA ASN A 976 -25.01 -32.37 2.65
C ASN A 976 -25.23 -32.27 1.12
N LEU A 977 -24.23 -32.65 0.31
CA LEU A 977 -24.32 -32.58 -1.15
C LEU A 977 -25.04 -33.81 -1.72
N PRO A 978 -25.69 -33.70 -2.90
CA PRO A 978 -26.33 -34.84 -3.55
C PRO A 978 -25.35 -36.02 -3.72
N GLY A 979 -25.70 -37.21 -3.24
CA GLY A 979 -24.83 -38.39 -3.26
C GLY A 979 -23.83 -38.52 -2.10
N GLY A 980 -23.65 -37.46 -1.30
CA GLY A 980 -22.69 -37.39 -0.17
C GLY A 980 -23.02 -38.33 0.99
N ASP A 981 -24.30 -38.54 1.30
CA ASP A 981 -24.72 -39.46 2.38
C ASP A 981 -24.75 -40.95 1.97
N SER A 982 -24.25 -41.29 0.78
CA SER A 982 -24.20 -42.69 0.34
C SER A 982 -23.27 -43.53 1.24
N LYS A 983 -23.76 -44.70 1.68
CA LYS A 983 -22.96 -45.67 2.46
C LYS A 983 -21.69 -46.10 1.73
N GLU A 984 -21.74 -46.08 0.40
CA GLU A 984 -20.62 -46.40 -0.49
C GLU A 984 -19.49 -45.37 -0.39
N CYS A 985 -19.79 -44.07 -0.35
CA CYS A 985 -18.77 -43.02 -0.16
C CYS A 985 -18.11 -43.12 1.22
N LYS A 986 -18.88 -43.37 2.29
CA LYS A 986 -18.32 -43.57 3.64
C LYS A 986 -17.44 -44.83 3.73
N ALA A 987 -17.81 -45.90 3.02
CA ALA A 987 -17.00 -47.12 2.95
C ALA A 987 -15.64 -46.91 2.26
N VAL A 988 -15.55 -45.97 1.31
CA VAL A 988 -14.30 -45.60 0.63
C VAL A 988 -13.32 -44.92 1.60
N LEU A 989 -13.81 -44.03 2.49
CA LEU A 989 -12.96 -43.30 3.46
C LEU A 989 -12.16 -44.23 4.38
N ASN A 990 -12.77 -45.34 4.82
CA ASN A 990 -12.12 -46.34 5.68
C ASN A 990 -10.87 -46.98 5.04
N LYS A 991 -10.80 -47.03 3.70
CA LYS A 991 -9.63 -47.57 2.97
C LYS A 991 -8.42 -46.63 3.02
N PHE A 992 -8.64 -45.34 3.23
CA PHE A 992 -7.60 -44.31 3.16
C PHE A 992 -6.93 -44.01 4.50
N GLY A 993 -7.42 -44.55 5.62
CA GLY A 993 -6.82 -44.35 6.95
C GLY A 993 -5.33 -44.71 7.00
N ALA A 994 -4.94 -45.86 6.44
CA ALA A 994 -3.55 -46.29 6.38
C ALA A 994 -2.73 -45.54 5.31
N ARG A 995 -3.36 -45.18 4.17
CA ARG A 995 -2.69 -44.50 3.04
C ARG A 995 -2.42 -43.01 3.29
N THR A 996 -3.13 -42.40 4.23
CA THR A 996 -2.93 -41.00 4.66
C THR A 996 -1.88 -40.86 5.77
N ALA A 997 -1.00 -41.85 5.95
CA ALA A 997 0.05 -41.82 6.97
C ALA A 997 0.94 -40.57 6.82
N GLY A 998 1.23 -39.90 7.93
CA GLY A 998 2.02 -38.67 7.96
C GLY A 998 1.23 -37.37 7.71
N MET A 999 -0.02 -37.45 7.22
CA MET A 999 -0.84 -36.27 7.02
C MET A 999 -1.35 -35.68 8.34
N SER A 1000 -1.26 -34.36 8.47
CA SER A 1000 -1.82 -33.60 9.59
C SER A 1000 -3.33 -33.38 9.44
N GLY A 1001 -4.01 -33.04 10.54
CA GLY A 1001 -5.45 -32.72 10.50
C GLY A 1001 -5.78 -31.55 9.56
N ARG A 1002 -4.90 -30.55 9.47
CA ARG A 1002 -5.04 -29.43 8.50
C ARG A 1002 -4.94 -29.90 7.05
N GLU A 1003 -4.04 -30.83 6.74
CA GLU A 1003 -3.93 -31.39 5.39
C GLU A 1003 -5.16 -32.21 5.03
N ILE A 1004 -5.67 -33.02 5.96
CA ILE A 1004 -6.90 -33.80 5.75
C ILE A 1004 -8.11 -32.87 5.51
N ASN A 1005 -8.24 -31.79 6.29
CA ASN A 1005 -9.27 -30.76 6.08
C ASN A 1005 -9.17 -30.15 4.67
N LYS A 1006 -7.97 -29.73 4.26
CA LYS A 1006 -7.73 -29.18 2.91
C LYS A 1006 -8.07 -30.17 1.80
N THR A 1007 -7.80 -31.46 1.99
CA THR A 1007 -8.18 -32.52 1.03
C THR A 1007 -9.70 -32.60 0.87
N MET A 1008 -10.47 -32.52 1.96
CA MET A 1008 -11.93 -32.54 1.90
C MET A 1008 -12.52 -31.25 1.30
N LEU A 1009 -11.93 -30.09 1.61
CA LEU A 1009 -12.31 -28.82 0.98
C LEU A 1009 -12.04 -28.85 -0.53
N TYR A 1010 -10.90 -29.40 -0.95
CA TYR A 1010 -10.58 -29.58 -2.37
C TYR A 1010 -11.56 -30.55 -3.04
N LEU A 1011 -11.95 -31.64 -2.37
CA LEU A 1011 -12.99 -32.55 -2.85
C LEU A 1011 -14.33 -31.81 -3.04
N GLN A 1012 -14.73 -30.95 -2.11
CA GLN A 1012 -15.93 -30.13 -2.24
C GLN A 1012 -15.86 -29.22 -3.48
N ASN A 1013 -14.74 -28.53 -3.69
CA ASN A 1013 -14.53 -27.68 -4.87
C ASN A 1013 -14.58 -28.49 -6.18
N MET A 1014 -14.04 -29.71 -6.18
CA MET A 1014 -14.12 -30.61 -7.34
C MET A 1014 -15.55 -31.06 -7.62
N VAL A 1015 -16.38 -31.26 -6.60
CA VAL A 1015 -17.82 -31.56 -6.78
C VAL A 1015 -18.56 -30.36 -7.38
N TYR A 1016 -18.25 -29.13 -6.93
CA TYR A 1016 -18.86 -27.92 -7.50
C TYR A 1016 -18.39 -27.59 -8.93
N ALA A 1017 -17.22 -28.09 -9.33
CA ALA A 1017 -16.68 -27.90 -10.67
C ALA A 1017 -17.28 -28.86 -11.73
N GLN A 1018 -18.10 -29.84 -11.32
CA GLN A 1018 -18.76 -30.76 -12.25
C GLN A 1018 -20.02 -30.13 -12.86
N ASP A 1019 -20.37 -30.56 -14.08
CA ASP A 1019 -21.61 -30.15 -14.76
C ASP A 1019 -22.86 -30.51 -13.93
N GLU A 1020 -22.81 -31.63 -13.21
CA GLU A 1020 -23.81 -32.04 -12.22
C GLU A 1020 -23.17 -32.16 -10.83
N VAL A 1021 -23.69 -31.42 -9.84
CA VAL A 1021 -23.18 -31.39 -8.46
C VAL A 1021 -23.58 -32.66 -7.71
N ILE A 1022 -22.86 -33.75 -7.98
CA ILE A 1022 -23.12 -35.07 -7.37
C ILE A 1022 -21.81 -35.70 -6.87
N VAL A 1023 -21.82 -36.12 -5.60
CA VAL A 1023 -20.72 -36.86 -4.99
C VAL A 1023 -20.79 -38.32 -5.40
N THR A 1024 -19.73 -38.82 -6.02
CA THR A 1024 -19.61 -40.22 -6.43
C THR A 1024 -18.43 -40.91 -5.73
N PRO A 1025 -18.52 -42.21 -5.39
CA PRO A 1025 -17.43 -42.93 -4.72
C PRO A 1025 -16.12 -42.89 -5.52
N THR A 1026 -16.20 -42.88 -6.85
CA THR A 1026 -15.05 -42.80 -7.76
C THR A 1026 -14.34 -41.45 -7.70
N LEU A 1027 -15.10 -40.35 -7.59
CA LEU A 1027 -14.54 -39.01 -7.42
C LEU A 1027 -13.80 -38.89 -6.07
N VAL A 1028 -14.41 -39.40 -5.00
CA VAL A 1028 -13.82 -39.40 -3.65
C VAL A 1028 -12.49 -40.18 -3.66
N ASP A 1029 -12.47 -41.38 -4.24
CA ASP A 1029 -11.27 -42.22 -4.33
C ASP A 1029 -10.14 -41.56 -5.14
N ARG A 1030 -10.48 -40.96 -6.29
CA ARG A 1030 -9.53 -40.25 -7.15
C ARG A 1030 -8.90 -39.06 -6.44
N VAL A 1031 -9.72 -38.19 -5.86
CA VAL A 1031 -9.25 -36.94 -5.24
C VAL A 1031 -8.38 -37.21 -4.01
N ILE A 1032 -8.79 -38.16 -3.15
CA ILE A 1032 -8.00 -38.50 -1.96
C ILE A 1032 -6.67 -39.14 -2.38
N SER A 1033 -6.67 -40.03 -3.38
CA SER A 1033 -5.44 -40.64 -3.90
C SER A 1033 -4.47 -39.59 -4.46
N GLU A 1034 -4.97 -38.64 -5.26
CA GLU A 1034 -4.16 -37.56 -5.83
C GLU A 1034 -3.50 -36.69 -4.74
N LYS A 1035 -4.23 -36.38 -3.67
CA LYS A 1035 -3.71 -35.59 -2.54
C LYS A 1035 -2.72 -36.35 -1.67
N ILE A 1036 -2.84 -37.67 -1.58
CA ILE A 1036 -1.83 -38.52 -0.93
C ILE A 1036 -0.53 -38.50 -1.75
N ASP A 1037 -0.61 -38.66 -3.07
CA ASP A 1037 0.56 -38.63 -3.95
C ASP A 1037 1.25 -37.25 -3.93
N GLU A 1038 0.48 -36.17 -3.79
CA GLU A 1038 1.01 -34.83 -3.59
C GLU A 1038 1.75 -34.69 -2.25
N HIS A 1039 1.20 -35.24 -1.15
CA HIS A 1039 1.86 -35.24 0.16
C HIS A 1039 3.19 -36.00 0.12
N MET A 1040 3.22 -37.19 -0.49
CA MET A 1040 4.45 -37.98 -0.63
C MET A 1040 5.55 -37.20 -1.36
N ARG A 1041 5.23 -36.58 -2.50
CA ARG A 1041 6.18 -35.72 -3.25
C ARG A 1041 6.70 -34.54 -2.42
N LYS A 1042 5.83 -33.91 -1.62
CA LYS A 1042 6.25 -32.80 -0.73
C LYS A 1042 7.18 -33.27 0.39
N THR A 1043 6.97 -34.47 0.91
CA THR A 1043 7.82 -35.06 1.95
C THR A 1043 9.19 -35.42 1.39
N GLU A 1044 9.27 -36.01 0.20
CA GLU A 1044 10.54 -36.29 -0.50
C GLU A 1044 11.33 -34.99 -0.79
N LEU A 1045 10.65 -33.93 -1.22
CA LEU A 1045 11.28 -32.62 -1.45
C LEU A 1045 11.88 -32.01 -0.17
N LYS A 1046 11.28 -32.25 1.00
CA LYS A 1046 11.82 -31.79 2.28
C LYS A 1046 13.07 -32.56 2.67
N SER A 1047 13.08 -33.89 2.49
CA SER A 1047 14.27 -34.69 2.78
C SER A 1047 15.45 -34.43 1.85
N TYR A 1048 15.22 -33.83 0.67
CA TYR A 1048 16.30 -33.37 -0.22
C TYR A 1048 16.97 -32.06 0.24
N LYS A 1049 16.31 -31.27 1.10
CA LYS A 1049 16.80 -29.96 1.58
C LYS A 1049 17.49 -30.04 2.95
N GLU A 1050 17.16 -31.06 3.74
CA GLU A 1050 17.85 -31.44 4.97
C GLU A 1050 19.10 -32.26 4.64
#